data_AF-A0A9W6CXK3-F1
#
_entry.id   AF-A0A9W6CXK3-F1
#
_cell.length_a   1.000
_cell.length_b   1.000
_cell.length_c   1.000
_cell.angle_alpha   90.00
_cell.angle_beta   90.00
_cell.angle_gamma   90.00
#
_symmetry.space_group_name_H-M   'P 1'
#
loop_
_entity.id
_entity.type
_entity.pdbx_description
1 polymer ?
#
loop_
_entity_poly.entity_id
_entity_poly.type
_entity_poly.pdbx_seq_one_letter_code
_entity_poly.pdbx_strand_id
1 'polypeptide(L)'
;MILKGKLFAESPIYRGNARKTLFTRDGDGTQRLVSLAGEIEGTAEALMDAFIGRSRSGKNTGLLNQLWFRLYGSSIPEGLITKVHCSLQEKSYSRDHLFDIRMGIKLNEDRWAAEANANYKMETLYKNAAFDFAMTVNDSVLKRDENRSRLFFVLQELKEGRFWFGAGKSKGLGRCRLEMELPFSPGESPPSVSPQANHLTISLSFKLETPVLVGWPWGKIDPSKPAFAAIDGRQLIEAMRDIPQPIRKRLETTIGGPVLSPENWKKKFSEFFPRILAVWLMEQSSREEETWFLPSAAVEKLGKGKYALSQKLMERILPLADRHFQSKEAVEAAVKQELGAKANMAKRVLDVLAHERKKGKRFDSEAWSQIAEGLGFDRASGDRLAGAIQDETALASILSQECAKILPGFFQQVDQQIRLIQSDSWIDEEIAVREEHLHIKNMLREGKIEEWQWLSPDYTPQGIRSSTWKEFLESHQRVQFRHMLNSKNLNKSIINDKNLIALLEGYRDHTRQELSQPYNTDFRSGGVSNREISRKYGKPYDTVFMRMLSWAPSAQEQSMWEIYIPGSTVKGAFRKRASQLLKTLRGDSAGTTSILNRLFGEQGQRGLVYFSDAYLTDALVPGRSWCSMDGVKMDPATGGPTEEAKADYLFAFGKDLSFNLRLDIQNLSEQDMEAFSILTHLLEDFRKGDIPLGGEKTCGFGWVKGTIRNIHWITGAPPQEDSVGKKLFGKQTHARDGIWYSLNLKDEAAKEALHIAPLAPKGKKDVQPPPRSKQGFISHSAFGGYCGVLSIQGEVLTPLSIKESGEPSFVHVPDDPLEGVINGWEPFSMSPPEASLRAPSRLYALPSKSIRGMIRHIYTIASDSSKASHDISRLNPTDSLFGWVGSGPNQAIMARLSFDFALFKKAETAWFKVPYPYGMWHYVDGQWKKIPKQQASVLHIAGSWRIFPHAPLAPCVIKLDDFKPDTPRADYIKAILPGGLCRFTLRFWNLEKEELQRLLWCIALEQGLAHKMGKGRYLGFGSLRLKLLPESFLTDWADRYSGKGKRDQAGQLPISLEEWINPKVIHHHSELRKALDAQRI
;
A
#
# COMPACT_ATOMS: atom_id res chain seq x y z
N MET A 1 31.58 -31.37 -10.06
CA MET A 1 31.66 -30.12 -9.27
C MET A 1 30.31 -29.78 -8.62
N ILE A 2 30.32 -29.12 -7.45
CA ILE A 2 29.12 -28.56 -6.81
C ILE A 2 29.27 -27.04 -6.73
N LEU A 3 28.31 -26.31 -7.27
CA LEU A 3 28.22 -24.86 -7.20
C LEU A 3 27.26 -24.48 -6.08
N LYS A 4 27.64 -23.54 -5.21
CA LYS A 4 26.83 -23.06 -4.09
C LYS A 4 26.69 -21.55 -4.13
N GLY A 5 25.51 -21.05 -3.86
CA GLY A 5 25.19 -19.63 -3.81
C GLY A 5 23.86 -19.38 -3.12
N LYS A 6 23.33 -18.16 -3.28
CA LYS A 6 22.03 -17.75 -2.74
C LYS A 6 21.15 -17.24 -3.87
N LEU A 7 19.90 -17.68 -3.92
CA LEU A 7 18.91 -17.11 -4.83
C LEU A 7 18.00 -16.16 -4.04
N PHE A 8 17.94 -14.90 -4.42
CA PHE A 8 17.11 -13.89 -3.78
C PHE A 8 15.84 -13.62 -4.60
N ALA A 9 14.70 -13.53 -3.93
CA ALA A 9 13.43 -13.15 -4.54
C ALA A 9 13.36 -11.61 -4.68
N GLU A 10 13.78 -11.04 -5.81
CA GLU A 10 13.68 -9.59 -6.06
C GLU A 10 12.24 -9.07 -6.13
N SER A 11 11.28 -9.99 -6.29
CA SER A 11 9.84 -9.73 -6.19
C SER A 11 9.17 -10.92 -5.52
N PRO A 12 7.95 -10.75 -4.95
CA PRO A 12 7.24 -11.85 -4.31
C PRO A 12 7.00 -13.03 -5.24
N ILE A 13 7.15 -14.25 -4.72
CA ILE A 13 7.01 -15.47 -5.53
C ILE A 13 5.63 -16.05 -5.27
N TYR A 14 4.90 -16.36 -6.33
CA TYR A 14 3.65 -17.11 -6.29
C TYR A 14 3.84 -18.43 -7.02
N ARG A 15 3.43 -19.57 -6.50
CA ARG A 15 3.68 -20.88 -7.15
C ARG A 15 2.69 -21.19 -8.29
N GLY A 16 1.42 -20.78 -8.19
CA GLY A 16 0.37 -21.09 -9.18
C GLY A 16 -0.42 -22.38 -8.90
N ASN A 17 -1.26 -22.80 -9.88
CA ASN A 17 -2.41 -23.71 -9.71
C ASN A 17 -2.18 -24.98 -8.86
N ALA A 18 -2.79 -24.99 -7.68
CA ALA A 18 -4.07 -25.65 -7.48
C ALA A 18 -5.06 -24.61 -6.94
N ARG A 19 -6.37 -24.75 -7.15
CA ARG A 19 -7.41 -23.82 -6.66
C ARG A 19 -7.43 -23.59 -5.12
N LYS A 20 -6.50 -24.21 -4.41
CA LYS A 20 -6.14 -24.06 -3.00
C LYS A 20 -4.66 -24.43 -2.92
N THR A 21 -3.72 -23.54 -2.57
CA THR A 21 -2.54 -23.95 -1.78
C THR A 21 -1.66 -22.78 -1.37
N LEU A 22 -1.41 -22.80 -0.06
CA LEU A 22 -0.19 -22.37 0.61
C LEU A 22 1.02 -23.19 0.14
N PHE A 23 2.21 -22.58 0.17
CA PHE A 23 3.47 -23.20 -0.23
C PHE A 23 3.63 -24.62 0.35
N THR A 24 4.04 -25.60 -0.46
CA THR A 24 4.28 -26.96 0.04
C THR A 24 5.46 -26.92 1.01
N ARG A 25 5.24 -27.49 2.20
CA ARG A 25 6.21 -27.59 3.27
C ARG A 25 6.32 -29.03 3.76
N ASP A 26 7.53 -29.61 3.71
CA ASP A 26 7.83 -30.99 4.11
C ASP A 26 8.93 -30.99 5.21
N GLY A 27 8.82 -31.89 6.19
CA GLY A 27 9.90 -32.28 7.14
C GLY A 27 9.37 -33.05 8.36
N ASP A 28 9.29 -34.39 8.35
CA ASP A 28 10.28 -35.30 8.97
C ASP A 28 10.52 -36.64 8.22
N GLY A 29 10.07 -36.76 6.97
CA GLY A 29 10.68 -37.70 6.03
C GLY A 29 10.20 -39.16 6.01
N THR A 30 8.98 -39.50 6.46
CA THR A 30 8.51 -40.91 6.36
C THR A 30 7.30 -41.19 5.47
N GLN A 31 6.53 -40.20 4.99
CA GLN A 31 5.47 -40.45 3.99
C GLN A 31 5.30 -39.32 2.96
N ARG A 32 5.45 -39.66 1.68
CA ARG A 32 5.05 -38.79 0.55
C ARG A 32 3.52 -38.61 0.58
N LEU A 33 3.05 -37.56 1.24
CA LEU A 33 1.87 -36.74 0.92
C LEU A 33 1.55 -35.75 2.07
N VAL A 34 1.24 -34.51 1.68
CA VAL A 34 0.60 -33.41 2.46
C VAL A 34 1.55 -32.43 3.16
N SER A 35 1.40 -31.14 2.84
CA SER A 35 2.20 -30.02 3.34
C SER A 35 1.64 -29.37 4.62
N LEU A 36 2.49 -29.16 5.62
CA LEU A 36 2.22 -28.40 6.87
C LEU A 36 3.48 -27.62 7.31
N ALA A 37 3.29 -26.57 8.12
CA ALA A 37 4.26 -25.52 8.45
C ALA A 37 5.68 -26.01 8.80
N GLY A 38 6.72 -25.29 8.35
CA GLY A 38 8.11 -25.67 8.59
C GLY A 38 9.07 -25.18 7.51
N GLU A 39 9.10 -25.81 6.33
CA GLU A 39 10.19 -25.60 5.38
C GLU A 39 9.72 -25.60 3.92
N ILE A 40 10.09 -24.64 3.08
CA ILE A 40 9.93 -24.72 1.62
C ILE A 40 11.06 -25.59 1.09
N GLU A 41 10.88 -26.89 1.24
CA GLU A 41 11.57 -27.88 0.44
C GLU A 41 10.57 -28.48 -0.56
N GLY A 42 10.96 -28.54 -1.82
CA GLY A 42 10.33 -29.51 -2.71
C GLY A 42 11.02 -30.85 -2.48
N THR A 43 10.33 -31.97 -2.72
CA THR A 43 11.03 -33.21 -3.00
C THR A 43 12.13 -32.91 -4.01
N ALA A 44 13.35 -33.46 -3.83
CA ALA A 44 14.46 -33.19 -4.74
C ALA A 44 14.04 -33.36 -6.22
N GLU A 45 13.10 -34.27 -6.48
CA GLU A 45 12.42 -34.50 -7.76
C GLU A 45 11.59 -33.29 -8.27
N ALA A 46 10.74 -32.66 -7.45
CA ALA A 46 9.92 -31.51 -7.86
C ALA A 46 10.73 -30.23 -8.12
N LEU A 47 11.81 -30.02 -7.37
CA LEU A 47 12.75 -28.91 -7.60
C LEU A 47 13.65 -29.19 -8.81
N MET A 48 14.12 -30.44 -8.96
CA MET A 48 14.80 -30.85 -10.19
C MET A 48 13.89 -30.66 -11.41
N ASP A 49 12.62 -31.03 -11.34
CA ASP A 49 11.66 -30.80 -12.42
C ASP A 49 11.46 -29.32 -12.73
N ALA A 50 11.40 -28.47 -11.71
CA ALA A 50 11.20 -27.03 -11.88
C ALA A 50 12.41 -26.34 -12.52
N PHE A 51 13.65 -26.77 -12.22
CA PHE A 51 14.87 -26.13 -12.73
C PHE A 51 15.47 -26.85 -13.95
N ILE A 52 15.54 -28.18 -13.93
CA ILE A 52 16.32 -28.99 -14.90
C ILE A 52 15.59 -30.21 -15.49
N GLY A 53 14.34 -30.50 -15.12
CA GLY A 53 13.62 -31.67 -15.58
C GLY A 53 12.79 -31.46 -16.85
N ARG A 54 12.13 -32.53 -17.30
CA ARG A 54 11.22 -32.51 -18.45
C ARG A 54 10.07 -33.47 -18.17
N SER A 55 8.83 -33.00 -18.32
CA SER A 55 7.66 -33.88 -18.17
C SER A 55 7.66 -34.98 -19.24
N ARG A 56 7.03 -36.13 -18.95
CA ARG A 56 6.86 -37.23 -19.92
C ARG A 56 6.22 -36.80 -21.24
N SER A 57 5.36 -35.79 -21.21
CA SER A 57 4.72 -35.19 -22.39
C SER A 57 5.62 -34.21 -23.16
N GLY A 58 6.81 -33.90 -22.66
CA GLY A 58 7.72 -32.88 -23.19
C GLY A 58 7.22 -31.43 -23.03
N LYS A 59 6.00 -31.21 -22.52
CA LYS A 59 5.34 -29.89 -22.45
C LYS A 59 5.89 -28.99 -21.34
N ASN A 60 6.38 -29.56 -20.24
CA ASN A 60 7.01 -28.79 -19.17
C ASN A 60 8.51 -29.09 -19.15
N THR A 61 9.31 -28.05 -19.34
CA THR A 61 10.77 -28.08 -19.23
C THR A 61 11.21 -27.23 -18.05
N GLY A 62 12.26 -27.65 -17.35
CA GLY A 62 12.84 -26.91 -16.24
C GLY A 62 13.33 -25.52 -16.68
N LEU A 63 13.30 -24.55 -15.78
CA LEU A 63 13.60 -23.15 -16.08
C LEU A 63 15.03 -22.90 -16.58
N LEU A 64 16.03 -23.65 -16.09
CA LEU A 64 17.39 -23.60 -16.61
C LEU A 64 17.47 -24.21 -18.01
N ASN A 65 16.72 -25.28 -18.28
CA ASN A 65 16.64 -25.87 -19.62
C ASN A 65 15.97 -24.88 -20.60
N GLN A 66 14.93 -24.18 -20.18
CA GLN A 66 14.29 -23.12 -20.97
C GLN A 66 15.23 -21.96 -21.24
N LEU A 67 15.99 -21.52 -20.24
CA LEU A 67 16.95 -20.44 -20.38
C LEU A 67 18.12 -20.84 -21.29
N TRP A 68 18.66 -22.05 -21.12
CA TRP A 68 19.69 -22.61 -21.99
C TRP A 68 19.19 -22.66 -23.45
N PHE A 69 18.00 -23.22 -23.67
CA PHE A 69 17.41 -23.28 -25.01
C PHE A 69 17.16 -21.90 -25.60
N ARG A 70 16.69 -20.94 -24.79
CA ARG A 70 16.54 -19.54 -25.21
C ARG A 70 17.87 -18.96 -25.69
N LEU A 71 18.95 -19.16 -24.94
CA LEU A 71 20.26 -18.57 -25.28
C LEU A 71 20.92 -19.26 -26.48
N TYR A 72 20.85 -20.58 -26.59
CA TYR A 72 21.70 -21.33 -27.51
C TYR A 72 20.95 -22.07 -28.62
N GLY A 73 19.61 -22.04 -28.63
CA GLY A 73 18.78 -22.72 -29.63
C GLY A 73 18.88 -24.24 -29.60
N SER A 74 19.55 -24.81 -28.60
CA SER A 74 19.77 -26.25 -28.44
C SER A 74 19.40 -26.70 -27.03
N SER A 75 19.09 -27.99 -26.87
CA SER A 75 18.82 -28.56 -25.55
C SER A 75 20.08 -28.56 -24.68
N ILE A 76 19.90 -28.42 -23.37
CA ILE A 76 21.00 -28.62 -22.43
C ILE A 76 21.56 -30.05 -22.59
N PRO A 77 22.89 -30.27 -22.57
CA PRO A 77 23.46 -31.61 -22.66
C PRO A 77 22.96 -32.50 -21.54
N GLU A 78 22.60 -33.74 -21.89
CA GLU A 78 22.10 -34.72 -20.93
C GLU A 78 23.15 -34.99 -19.84
N GLY A 79 22.72 -34.97 -18.57
CA GLY A 79 23.59 -35.18 -17.43
C GLY A 79 24.58 -34.05 -17.12
N LEU A 80 24.52 -32.90 -17.82
CA LEU A 80 25.36 -31.74 -17.49
C LEU A 80 25.05 -31.23 -16.08
N ILE A 81 23.78 -30.99 -15.78
CA ILE A 81 23.29 -30.69 -14.43
C ILE A 81 22.53 -31.90 -13.93
N THR A 82 23.03 -32.54 -12.88
CA THR A 82 22.46 -33.78 -12.34
C THR A 82 21.55 -33.54 -11.15
N LYS A 83 21.73 -32.41 -10.45
CA LYS A 83 20.93 -32.05 -9.28
C LYS A 83 20.88 -30.54 -9.10
N VAL A 84 19.72 -30.02 -8.74
CA VAL A 84 19.54 -28.66 -8.22
C VAL A 84 18.82 -28.76 -6.88
N HIS A 85 19.34 -28.05 -5.88
CA HIS A 85 18.73 -27.89 -4.58
C HIS A 85 18.54 -26.38 -4.32
N CYS A 86 17.36 -26.03 -3.83
CA CYS A 86 16.96 -24.65 -3.58
C CYS A 86 15.99 -24.67 -2.38
N SER A 87 16.48 -24.33 -1.19
CA SER A 87 15.71 -24.35 0.06
C SER A 87 15.59 -22.94 0.62
N LEU A 88 14.41 -22.57 1.13
CA LEU A 88 14.22 -21.26 1.75
C LEU A 88 14.96 -21.23 3.10
N GLN A 89 15.82 -20.24 3.30
CA GLN A 89 16.59 -20.09 4.54
C GLN A 89 15.66 -19.89 5.74
N GLU A 90 16.02 -20.48 6.89
CA GLU A 90 15.25 -20.38 8.14
C GLU A 90 14.94 -18.92 8.52
N LYS A 91 15.94 -18.04 8.36
CA LYS A 91 15.80 -16.60 8.57
C LYS A 91 14.91 -15.88 7.54
N SER A 92 14.24 -16.58 6.63
CA SER A 92 13.27 -16.00 5.69
C SER A 92 11.83 -16.47 5.98
N TYR A 93 11.62 -17.30 7.02
CA TYR A 93 10.29 -17.52 7.60
C TYR A 93 9.98 -16.42 8.60
N SER A 94 8.73 -15.94 8.62
CA SER A 94 8.25 -15.14 9.75
C SER A 94 8.12 -16.02 11.00
N ARG A 95 8.01 -15.41 12.19
CA ARG A 95 7.88 -16.10 13.49
C ARG A 95 6.75 -17.14 13.50
N ASP A 96 5.66 -16.82 12.83
CA ASP A 96 4.47 -17.70 12.73
C ASP A 96 4.48 -18.56 11.46
N HIS A 97 5.58 -18.53 10.69
CA HIS A 97 5.71 -19.11 9.37
C HIS A 97 4.51 -18.74 8.47
N LEU A 98 4.19 -17.45 8.39
CA LEU A 98 3.11 -16.90 7.55
C LEU A 98 3.66 -16.23 6.29
N PHE A 99 2.83 -16.15 5.26
CA PHE A 99 3.15 -15.54 3.96
C PHE A 99 2.26 -14.32 3.67
N ASP A 100 2.65 -13.48 2.70
CA ASP A 100 1.86 -12.32 2.28
C ASP A 100 0.60 -12.75 1.51
N ILE A 101 -0.52 -12.04 1.67
CA ILE A 101 -1.73 -12.23 0.86
C ILE A 101 -1.89 -11.04 -0.09
N ARG A 102 -1.67 -11.29 -1.37
CA ARG A 102 -1.98 -10.33 -2.43
C ARG A 102 -3.41 -10.50 -2.90
N MET A 103 -4.15 -9.40 -2.93
CA MET A 103 -5.50 -9.36 -3.46
C MET A 103 -5.56 -8.56 -4.75
N GLY A 104 -6.46 -8.96 -5.64
CA GLY A 104 -6.81 -8.18 -6.80
C GLY A 104 -8.30 -8.22 -7.09
N ILE A 105 -8.75 -7.14 -7.69
CA ILE A 105 -10.15 -6.93 -8.07
C ILE A 105 -10.23 -7.06 -9.58
N LYS A 106 -11.15 -7.89 -10.06
CA LYS A 106 -11.50 -7.92 -11.48
C LYS A 106 -12.49 -6.78 -11.76
N LEU A 107 -12.19 -5.98 -12.78
CA LEU A 107 -13.07 -4.92 -13.24
C LEU A 107 -13.80 -5.40 -14.49
N ASN A 108 -15.10 -5.12 -14.55
CA ASN A 108 -15.87 -5.28 -15.78
C ASN A 108 -15.49 -4.15 -16.76
N GLU A 109 -15.27 -4.50 -18.03
CA GLU A 109 -14.79 -3.54 -19.03
C GLU A 109 -15.84 -2.48 -19.42
N ASP A 110 -17.13 -2.84 -19.45
CA ASP A 110 -18.20 -1.92 -19.82
C ASP A 110 -18.52 -0.94 -18.69
N ARG A 111 -18.59 -1.43 -17.44
CA ARG A 111 -18.99 -0.62 -16.27
C ARG A 111 -17.82 0.12 -15.64
N TRP A 112 -16.60 -0.35 -15.90
CA TRP A 112 -15.39 0.05 -15.19
C TRP A 112 -15.53 0.00 -13.65
N ALA A 113 -16.28 -0.97 -13.16
CA ALA A 113 -16.53 -1.20 -11.75
C ALA A 113 -16.17 -2.65 -11.39
N ALA A 114 -16.02 -2.92 -10.09
CA ALA A 114 -15.75 -4.26 -9.60
C ALA A 114 -16.80 -5.27 -10.09
N GLU A 115 -16.32 -6.45 -10.47
CA GLU A 115 -17.16 -7.60 -10.77
C GLU A 115 -17.39 -8.39 -9.47
N ALA A 116 -18.66 -8.61 -9.12
CA ALA A 116 -19.03 -9.33 -7.91
C ALA A 116 -18.44 -10.74 -7.94
N ASN A 117 -17.94 -11.20 -6.79
CA ASN A 117 -17.38 -12.55 -6.59
C ASN A 117 -16.18 -12.91 -7.51
N ALA A 118 -15.55 -11.92 -8.14
CA ALA A 118 -14.41 -12.13 -9.05
C ALA A 118 -13.08 -11.61 -8.49
N ASN A 119 -13.00 -11.38 -7.18
CA ASN A 119 -11.77 -11.05 -6.50
C ASN A 119 -10.86 -12.28 -6.43
N TYR A 120 -9.54 -12.08 -6.55
CA TYR A 120 -8.57 -13.15 -6.43
C TYR A 120 -7.60 -12.87 -5.29
N LYS A 121 -7.19 -13.96 -4.63
CA LYS A 121 -6.27 -13.96 -3.48
C LYS A 121 -5.08 -14.83 -3.86
N MET A 122 -3.87 -14.30 -3.69
CA MET A 122 -2.61 -14.96 -4.00
C MET A 122 -1.75 -14.91 -2.77
N GLU A 123 -1.48 -16.07 -2.19
CA GLU A 123 -0.46 -16.17 -1.16
C GLU A 123 0.93 -16.16 -1.79
N THR A 124 1.81 -15.31 -1.27
CA THR A 124 3.13 -15.08 -1.87
C THR A 124 4.24 -15.11 -0.85
N LEU A 125 5.38 -15.67 -1.24
CA LEU A 125 6.62 -15.48 -0.51
C LEU A 125 7.01 -14.02 -0.57
N TYR A 126 7.57 -13.53 0.51
CA TYR A 126 8.01 -12.16 0.61
C TYR A 126 9.11 -11.84 -0.42
N LYS A 127 9.10 -10.59 -0.87
CA LYS A 127 10.26 -9.96 -1.52
C LYS A 127 11.46 -10.04 -0.58
N ASN A 128 12.65 -10.21 -1.14
CA ASN A 128 13.94 -10.38 -0.47
C ASN A 128 14.13 -11.69 0.30
N ALA A 129 13.15 -12.61 0.24
CA ALA A 129 13.35 -13.98 0.73
C ALA A 129 14.58 -14.61 0.06
N ALA A 130 15.41 -15.27 0.86
CA ALA A 130 16.67 -15.86 0.41
C ALA A 130 16.61 -17.39 0.44
N PHE A 131 17.08 -18.02 -0.63
CA PHE A 131 17.15 -19.46 -0.76
C PHE A 131 18.61 -19.91 -0.85
N ASP A 132 18.96 -20.97 -0.13
CA ASP A 132 20.23 -21.67 -0.33
C ASP A 132 20.17 -22.42 -1.64
N PHE A 133 21.06 -22.06 -2.57
CA PHE A 133 21.09 -22.62 -3.91
C PHE A 133 22.33 -23.50 -4.08
N ALA A 134 22.13 -24.74 -4.48
CA ALA A 134 23.20 -25.64 -4.85
C ALA A 134 22.91 -26.37 -6.18
N MET A 135 23.92 -26.47 -7.03
CA MET A 135 23.84 -27.13 -8.33
C MET A 135 24.98 -28.13 -8.48
N THR A 136 24.66 -29.40 -8.73
CA THR A 136 25.65 -30.44 -9.06
C THR A 136 25.84 -30.50 -10.56
N VAL A 137 27.08 -30.30 -11.00
CA VAL A 137 27.50 -30.26 -12.39
C VAL A 137 28.48 -31.41 -12.67
N ASN A 138 28.26 -32.13 -13.77
CA ASN A 138 29.15 -33.21 -14.20
C ASN A 138 30.38 -32.64 -14.92
N ASP A 139 31.57 -32.78 -14.32
CA ASP A 139 32.81 -32.20 -14.85
C ASP A 139 33.22 -32.79 -16.20
N SER A 140 32.90 -34.06 -16.44
CA SER A 140 33.22 -34.72 -17.71
C SER A 140 32.36 -34.20 -18.88
N VAL A 141 31.12 -33.80 -18.61
CA VAL A 141 30.20 -33.21 -19.62
C VAL A 141 30.48 -31.73 -19.77
N LEU A 142 30.80 -31.04 -18.66
CA LEU A 142 31.14 -29.62 -18.65
C LEU A 142 32.38 -29.28 -19.49
N LYS A 143 33.37 -30.17 -19.53
CA LYS A 143 34.60 -30.00 -20.31
C LYS A 143 34.43 -30.29 -21.82
N ARG A 144 33.28 -30.83 -22.24
CA ARG A 144 32.99 -31.08 -23.66
C ARG A 144 32.51 -29.81 -24.34
N ASP A 145 32.90 -29.64 -25.59
CA ASP A 145 32.46 -28.55 -26.47
C ASP A 145 32.58 -27.17 -25.77
N GLU A 146 31.54 -26.34 -25.88
CA GLU A 146 31.45 -25.03 -25.24
C GLU A 146 30.67 -25.05 -23.91
N ASN A 147 30.42 -26.23 -23.32
CA ASN A 147 29.46 -26.37 -22.21
C ASN A 147 29.85 -25.55 -20.98
N ARG A 148 31.14 -25.44 -20.67
CA ARG A 148 31.68 -24.58 -19.60
C ARG A 148 31.29 -23.12 -19.80
N SER A 149 31.56 -22.56 -20.98
CA SER A 149 31.22 -21.17 -21.33
C SER A 149 29.70 -20.97 -21.36
N ARG A 150 28.95 -21.93 -21.92
CA ARG A 150 27.50 -21.84 -22.01
C ARG A 150 26.82 -21.84 -20.64
N LEU A 151 27.26 -22.71 -19.72
CA LEU A 151 26.77 -22.73 -18.35
C LEU A 151 27.13 -21.45 -17.59
N PHE A 152 28.34 -20.92 -17.80
CA PHE A 152 28.77 -19.66 -17.18
C PHE A 152 27.77 -18.53 -17.49
N PHE A 153 27.42 -18.34 -18.77
CA PHE A 153 26.52 -17.26 -19.16
C PHE A 153 25.06 -17.53 -18.78
N VAL A 154 24.61 -18.79 -18.68
CA VAL A 154 23.31 -19.11 -18.07
C VAL A 154 23.26 -18.65 -16.63
N LEU A 155 24.32 -18.92 -15.85
CA LEU A 155 24.41 -18.47 -14.46
C LEU A 155 24.55 -16.94 -14.36
N GLN A 156 25.19 -16.29 -15.33
CA GLN A 156 25.22 -14.82 -15.40
C GLN A 156 23.83 -14.21 -15.65
N GLU A 157 23.00 -14.78 -16.52
CA GLU A 157 21.62 -14.31 -16.68
C GLU A 157 20.83 -14.35 -15.35
N LEU A 158 21.07 -15.38 -14.53
CA LEU A 158 20.50 -15.47 -13.17
C LEU A 158 21.09 -14.41 -12.24
N LYS A 159 22.40 -14.14 -12.30
CA LYS A 159 23.07 -13.09 -11.51
C LYS A 159 22.59 -11.68 -11.86
N GLU A 160 22.17 -11.49 -13.10
CA GLU A 160 21.60 -10.23 -13.60
C GLU A 160 20.07 -10.11 -13.38
N GLY A 161 19.47 -11.06 -12.66
CA GLY A 161 18.04 -11.06 -12.34
C GLY A 161 17.11 -11.32 -13.54
N ARG A 162 17.64 -11.84 -14.66
CA ARG A 162 16.85 -12.22 -15.85
C ARG A 162 16.27 -13.64 -15.72
N PHE A 163 15.80 -13.97 -14.52
CA PHE A 163 15.24 -15.27 -14.17
C PHE A 163 13.93 -15.11 -13.38
N TRP A 164 12.89 -15.85 -13.77
CA TRP A 164 11.58 -15.80 -13.12
C TRP A 164 11.09 -17.19 -12.71
N PHE A 165 10.87 -17.36 -11.42
CA PHE A 165 10.37 -18.55 -10.77
C PHE A 165 8.90 -18.40 -10.32
N GLY A 166 8.10 -19.46 -10.44
CA GLY A 166 6.68 -19.45 -10.07
C GLY A 166 5.72 -18.93 -11.16
N ALA A 167 4.47 -18.68 -10.78
CA ALA A 167 3.37 -18.17 -11.57
C ALA A 167 3.18 -16.65 -11.41
N GLY A 168 2.32 -16.07 -12.25
CA GLY A 168 2.03 -14.63 -12.18
C GLY A 168 3.20 -13.73 -12.61
N LYS A 169 4.17 -14.26 -13.36
CA LYS A 169 5.42 -13.57 -13.76
C LYS A 169 5.20 -12.19 -14.39
N SER A 170 4.12 -12.02 -15.15
CA SER A 170 3.76 -10.73 -15.77
C SER A 170 2.98 -9.77 -14.87
N LYS A 171 2.73 -10.13 -13.61
CA LYS A 171 1.93 -9.39 -12.62
C LYS A 171 2.79 -8.91 -11.43
N GLY A 172 4.10 -8.75 -11.63
CA GLY A 172 5.03 -8.26 -10.60
C GLY A 172 5.58 -9.35 -9.70
N LEU A 173 5.53 -10.62 -10.12
CA LEU A 173 5.88 -11.76 -9.27
C LEU A 173 7.03 -12.58 -9.86
N GLY A 174 7.77 -13.26 -8.99
CA GLY A 174 8.64 -14.38 -9.34
C GLY A 174 10.03 -14.04 -9.85
N ARG A 175 10.40 -12.76 -10.00
CA ARG A 175 11.77 -12.36 -10.39
C ARG A 175 12.76 -12.76 -9.29
N CYS A 176 13.86 -13.44 -9.68
CA CYS A 176 14.91 -13.83 -8.76
C CYS A 176 16.31 -13.45 -9.28
N ARG A 177 17.24 -13.18 -8.36
CA ARG A 177 18.65 -12.91 -8.63
C ARG A 177 19.54 -13.92 -7.92
N LEU A 178 20.52 -14.46 -8.63
CA LEU A 178 21.53 -15.35 -8.05
C LEU A 178 22.73 -14.55 -7.53
N GLU A 179 23.21 -14.92 -6.35
CA GLU A 179 24.45 -14.45 -5.75
C GLU A 179 25.35 -15.67 -5.56
N MET A 180 26.40 -15.76 -6.38
CA MET A 180 27.29 -16.91 -6.42
C MET A 180 28.64 -16.52 -7.01
N GLU A 181 29.69 -17.04 -6.41
CA GLU A 181 31.03 -17.07 -6.98
C GLU A 181 31.13 -18.23 -7.98
N LEU A 182 31.59 -17.94 -9.19
CA LEU A 182 31.72 -18.93 -10.25
C LEU A 182 33.16 -19.46 -10.24
N PRO A 183 33.40 -20.76 -9.95
CA PRO A 183 34.75 -21.32 -9.88
C PRO A 183 35.37 -21.55 -11.27
N PHE A 184 34.74 -21.04 -12.32
CA PHE A 184 35.20 -21.11 -13.68
C PHE A 184 34.86 -19.82 -14.42
N SER A 185 35.75 -19.43 -15.32
CA SER A 185 35.59 -18.32 -16.25
C SER A 185 35.07 -18.83 -17.60
N PRO A 186 34.45 -17.97 -18.43
CA PRO A 186 34.20 -18.33 -19.82
C PRO A 186 35.52 -18.59 -20.56
N GLY A 187 35.48 -19.35 -21.65
CA GLY A 187 36.62 -19.48 -22.56
C GLY A 187 37.01 -18.16 -23.22
N GLU A 188 38.13 -18.13 -23.96
CA GLU A 188 38.67 -16.92 -24.61
C GLU A 188 37.68 -16.28 -25.60
N SER A 189 36.85 -17.10 -26.26
CA SER A 189 35.77 -16.63 -27.13
C SER A 189 34.38 -16.90 -26.52
N PRO A 190 33.45 -15.94 -26.58
CA PRO A 190 32.08 -16.15 -26.11
C PRO A 190 31.34 -17.17 -26.99
N PRO A 191 30.48 -18.03 -26.41
CA PRO A 191 29.72 -19.01 -27.17
C PRO A 191 28.73 -18.31 -28.12
N SER A 192 28.40 -18.98 -29.23
CA SER A 192 27.37 -18.49 -30.15
C SER A 192 26.00 -18.44 -29.46
N VAL A 193 25.31 -17.30 -29.58
CA VAL A 193 23.98 -17.06 -29.02
C VAL A 193 22.96 -17.11 -30.16
N SER A 194 21.77 -17.63 -29.86
CA SER A 194 20.62 -17.58 -30.75
C SER A 194 20.35 -16.12 -31.16
N PRO A 195 20.25 -15.81 -32.47
CA PRO A 195 19.93 -14.46 -32.93
C PRO A 195 18.51 -14.01 -32.53
N GLN A 196 17.64 -14.96 -32.16
CA GLN A 196 16.29 -14.67 -31.65
C GLN A 196 16.28 -14.31 -30.16
N ALA A 197 17.37 -14.59 -29.44
CA ALA A 197 17.47 -14.26 -28.03
C ALA A 197 17.69 -12.75 -27.89
N ASN A 198 16.72 -12.07 -27.28
CA ASN A 198 16.87 -10.67 -26.92
C ASN A 198 16.09 -10.35 -25.65
N HIS A 199 16.39 -9.22 -25.05
CA HIS A 199 15.71 -8.71 -23.86
C HIS A 199 15.68 -7.19 -23.90
N LEU A 200 14.49 -6.63 -23.75
CA LEU A 200 14.26 -5.20 -23.57
C LEU A 200 13.84 -4.93 -22.13
N THR A 201 14.57 -4.07 -21.45
CA THR A 201 14.21 -3.52 -20.15
C THR A 201 13.87 -2.04 -20.31
N ILE A 202 12.70 -1.63 -19.83
CA ILE A 202 12.29 -0.22 -19.76
C ILE A 202 12.06 0.14 -18.30
N SER A 203 12.87 1.05 -17.78
CA SER A 203 12.72 1.60 -16.43
C SER A 203 11.92 2.90 -16.50
N LEU A 204 10.84 2.95 -15.73
CA LEU A 204 9.91 4.07 -15.62
C LEU A 204 9.95 4.62 -14.20
N SER A 205 9.77 5.93 -14.07
CA SER A 205 9.49 6.58 -12.78
C SER A 205 8.28 7.47 -12.88
N PHE A 206 7.52 7.64 -11.80
CA PHE A 206 6.49 8.67 -11.70
C PHE A 206 6.45 9.26 -10.30
N LYS A 207 6.14 10.56 -10.23
CA LYS A 207 5.99 11.30 -8.97
C LYS A 207 4.52 11.47 -8.62
N LEU A 208 4.22 11.57 -7.32
CA LEU A 208 2.86 11.82 -6.83
C LEU A 208 2.54 13.33 -6.75
N GLU A 209 2.62 14.00 -7.89
CA GLU A 209 2.18 15.40 -8.07
C GLU A 209 0.65 15.54 -8.17
N THR A 210 -0.03 14.40 -8.34
CA THR A 210 -1.47 14.23 -8.17
C THR A 210 -1.70 13.18 -7.09
N PRO A 211 -2.77 13.28 -6.29
CA PRO A 211 -3.10 12.26 -5.31
C PRO A 211 -3.21 10.87 -5.94
N VAL A 212 -2.67 9.85 -5.29
CA VAL A 212 -2.86 8.46 -5.69
C VAL A 212 -3.41 7.68 -4.53
N LEU A 213 -4.39 6.83 -4.83
CA LEU A 213 -4.99 5.95 -3.86
C LEU A 213 -5.11 4.56 -4.48
N VAL A 214 -4.14 3.70 -4.18
CA VAL A 214 -4.32 2.26 -4.33
C VAL A 214 -4.84 1.79 -2.98
N GLY A 215 -6.15 1.62 -2.88
CA GLY A 215 -6.80 1.37 -1.58
C GLY A 215 -6.48 -0.03 -1.05
N TRP A 216 -6.15 -0.09 0.24
CA TRP A 216 -6.11 -1.34 0.98
C TRP A 216 -7.56 -1.75 1.35
N PRO A 217 -7.99 -2.99 1.09
CA PRO A 217 -9.39 -3.41 1.29
C PRO A 217 -9.73 -3.74 2.76
N TRP A 218 -8.99 -3.16 3.71
CA TRP A 218 -9.03 -3.48 5.13
C TRP A 218 -9.34 -2.23 5.98
N GLY A 219 -9.92 -2.43 7.17
CA GLY A 219 -10.20 -1.39 8.16
C GLY A 219 -11.62 -0.82 8.13
N LYS A 220 -12.49 -1.30 7.24
CA LYS A 220 -13.89 -0.84 7.20
C LYS A 220 -14.68 -1.45 8.36
N ILE A 221 -15.06 -0.63 9.33
CA ILE A 221 -15.86 -1.03 10.49
C ILE A 221 -17.30 -1.34 10.05
N ASP A 222 -17.81 -2.49 10.49
CA ASP A 222 -19.21 -2.89 10.38
C ASP A 222 -19.92 -2.65 11.73
N PRO A 223 -20.80 -1.63 11.84
CA PRO A 223 -21.47 -1.30 13.10
C PRO A 223 -22.37 -2.43 13.61
N SER A 224 -22.79 -3.35 12.74
CA SER A 224 -23.66 -4.47 13.11
C SER A 224 -22.92 -5.58 13.85
N LYS A 225 -21.58 -5.59 13.81
CA LYS A 225 -20.75 -6.54 14.58
C LYS A 225 -20.53 -6.06 16.01
N PRO A 226 -20.63 -6.93 17.03
CA PRO A 226 -20.32 -6.56 18.40
C PRO A 226 -18.86 -6.13 18.52
N ALA A 227 -18.60 -5.06 19.29
CA ALA A 227 -17.26 -4.51 19.51
C ALA A 227 -16.33 -5.44 20.30
N PHE A 228 -16.88 -6.48 20.92
CA PHE A 228 -16.13 -7.38 21.78
C PHE A 228 -16.32 -8.83 21.32
N ALA A 229 -15.26 -9.38 20.71
CA ALA A 229 -15.06 -10.82 20.48
C ALA A 229 -13.91 -11.30 21.37
N ALA A 230 -13.63 -12.61 21.46
CA ALA A 230 -12.49 -13.12 22.21
C ALA A 230 -11.17 -12.58 21.63
N ILE A 231 -10.40 -11.81 22.41
CA ILE A 231 -9.10 -11.24 22.02
C ILE A 231 -7.98 -11.94 22.78
N ASP A 232 -6.87 -12.21 22.12
CA ASP A 232 -5.63 -12.63 22.79
C ASP A 232 -4.79 -11.40 23.15
N GLY A 233 -4.41 -11.27 24.42
CA GLY A 233 -3.57 -10.18 24.92
C GLY A 233 -2.21 -10.07 24.22
N ARG A 234 -1.69 -11.15 23.60
CA ARG A 234 -0.48 -11.10 22.77
C ARG A 234 -0.63 -10.13 21.61
N GLN A 235 -1.78 -10.13 20.95
CA GLN A 235 -2.04 -9.25 19.82
C GLN A 235 -1.99 -7.77 20.24
N LEU A 236 -2.51 -7.47 21.43
CA LEU A 236 -2.48 -6.12 22.00
C LEU A 236 -1.04 -5.64 22.25
N ILE A 237 -0.18 -6.53 22.75
CA ILE A 237 1.23 -6.23 23.06
C ILE A 237 2.08 -6.10 21.78
N GLU A 238 1.87 -6.98 20.81
CA GLU A 238 2.61 -6.96 19.54
C GLU A 238 2.43 -5.64 18.80
N ALA A 239 1.23 -5.07 18.83
CA ALA A 239 0.92 -3.78 18.23
C ALA A 239 1.67 -2.59 18.88
N MET A 240 2.10 -2.69 20.14
CA MET A 240 2.81 -1.64 20.89
C MET A 240 4.27 -1.52 20.45
N ARG A 241 4.50 -1.11 19.19
CA ARG A 241 5.82 -1.07 18.54
C ARG A 241 6.83 -0.14 19.23
N ASP A 242 6.35 0.85 19.97
CA ASP A 242 7.18 1.78 20.75
C ASP A 242 7.86 1.08 21.95
N ILE A 243 7.35 -0.08 22.39
CA ILE A 243 7.98 -0.89 23.43
C ILE A 243 9.08 -1.76 22.80
N PRO A 244 10.33 -1.70 23.31
CA PRO A 244 11.42 -2.53 22.79
C PRO A 244 11.06 -4.03 22.80
N GLN A 245 11.48 -4.75 21.76
CA GLN A 245 11.11 -6.16 21.54
C GLN A 245 11.39 -7.09 22.74
N PRO A 246 12.54 -6.98 23.46
CA PRO A 246 12.80 -7.83 24.63
C PRO A 246 11.76 -7.66 25.75
N ILE A 247 11.24 -6.44 25.93
CA ILE A 247 10.22 -6.12 26.94
C ILE A 247 8.85 -6.64 26.49
N ARG A 248 8.50 -6.49 25.20
CA ARG A 248 7.27 -7.06 24.64
C ARG A 248 7.18 -8.58 24.81
N LYS A 249 8.26 -9.32 24.54
CA LYS A 249 8.28 -10.79 24.73
C LYS A 249 8.00 -11.22 26.19
N ARG A 250 8.48 -10.44 27.16
CA ARG A 250 8.20 -10.68 28.59
C ARG A 250 6.74 -10.40 28.91
N LEU A 251 6.19 -9.29 28.42
CA LEU A 251 4.77 -8.95 28.55
C LEU A 251 3.86 -10.03 27.92
N GLU A 252 4.19 -10.53 26.74
CA GLU A 252 3.47 -11.64 26.07
C GLU A 252 3.35 -12.86 26.98
N THR A 253 4.43 -13.18 27.70
CA THR A 253 4.46 -14.34 28.62
C THR A 253 3.63 -14.08 29.89
N THR A 254 3.57 -12.84 30.36
CA THR A 254 2.90 -12.48 31.63
C THR A 254 1.41 -12.17 31.47
N ILE A 255 1.01 -11.44 30.43
CA ILE A 255 -0.37 -10.94 30.23
C ILE A 255 -0.93 -11.21 28.83
N GLY A 256 -0.24 -12.00 28.00
CA GLY A 256 -0.69 -12.39 26.66
C GLY A 256 -1.63 -13.60 26.66
N GLY A 257 -2.62 -13.62 27.55
CA GLY A 257 -3.69 -14.63 27.56
C GLY A 257 -5.01 -14.05 27.05
N PRO A 258 -6.10 -14.86 27.05
CA PRO A 258 -7.43 -14.39 26.65
C PRO A 258 -7.88 -13.17 27.46
N VAL A 259 -8.37 -12.14 26.75
CA VAL A 259 -8.88 -10.89 27.32
C VAL A 259 -10.37 -11.05 27.58
N LEU A 260 -10.73 -11.17 28.86
CA LEU A 260 -12.13 -11.23 29.31
C LEU A 260 -12.77 -9.84 29.44
N SER A 261 -11.95 -8.83 29.75
CA SER A 261 -12.38 -7.43 29.88
C SER A 261 -11.20 -6.51 29.55
N PRO A 262 -11.39 -5.50 28.68
CA PRO A 262 -10.35 -4.52 28.36
C PRO A 262 -9.82 -3.80 29.59
N GLU A 263 -10.71 -3.40 30.50
CA GLU A 263 -10.35 -2.66 31.71
C GLU A 263 -9.51 -3.50 32.68
N ASN A 264 -9.85 -4.79 32.84
CA ASN A 264 -9.04 -5.71 33.64
C ASN A 264 -7.66 -5.93 33.01
N TRP A 265 -7.57 -5.98 31.69
CA TRP A 265 -6.30 -6.13 30.99
C TRP A 265 -5.43 -4.88 31.11
N LYS A 266 -5.99 -3.67 30.91
CA LYS A 266 -5.29 -2.38 31.10
C LYS A 266 -4.77 -2.24 32.53
N LYS A 267 -5.55 -2.67 33.52
CA LYS A 267 -5.10 -2.70 34.92
C LYS A 267 -3.88 -3.62 35.11
N LYS A 268 -3.94 -4.86 34.62
CA LYS A 268 -2.79 -5.78 34.64
C LYS A 268 -1.57 -5.19 33.93
N PHE A 269 -1.76 -4.59 32.75
CA PHE A 269 -0.67 -3.94 32.03
C PHE A 269 0.01 -2.84 32.86
N SER A 270 -0.78 -1.98 33.52
CA SER A 270 -0.29 -0.92 34.40
C SER A 270 0.54 -1.46 35.57
N GLU A 271 0.14 -2.62 36.11
CA GLU A 271 0.81 -3.25 37.25
C GLU A 271 2.11 -3.97 36.85
N PHE A 272 2.10 -4.70 35.72
CA PHE A 272 3.23 -5.54 35.30
C PHE A 272 4.26 -4.80 34.45
N PHE A 273 3.87 -3.79 33.67
CA PHE A 273 4.80 -3.11 32.76
C PHE A 273 5.99 -2.46 33.48
N PRO A 274 5.82 -1.67 34.56
CA PRO A 274 6.95 -1.12 35.32
C PRO A 274 7.85 -2.18 35.94
N ARG A 275 7.27 -3.30 36.41
CA ARG A 275 8.02 -4.41 37.00
C ARG A 275 8.88 -5.12 35.96
N ILE A 276 8.33 -5.35 34.76
CA ILE A 276 9.09 -5.97 33.66
C ILE A 276 10.25 -5.08 33.21
N LEU A 277 10.03 -3.76 33.14
CA LEU A 277 11.11 -2.80 32.87
C LEU A 277 12.20 -2.86 33.95
N ALA A 278 11.81 -2.93 35.23
CA ALA A 278 12.74 -3.05 36.35
C ALA A 278 13.59 -4.32 36.23
N VAL A 279 12.95 -5.49 36.04
CA VAL A 279 13.64 -6.78 35.89
C VAL A 279 14.59 -6.75 34.69
N TRP A 280 14.15 -6.26 33.53
CA TRP A 280 15.00 -6.18 32.35
C TRP A 280 16.22 -5.28 32.57
N LEU A 281 16.04 -4.12 33.20
CA LEU A 281 17.13 -3.19 33.48
C LEU A 281 18.12 -3.77 34.49
N MET A 282 17.64 -4.50 35.50
CA MET A 282 18.48 -5.23 36.46
C MET A 282 19.29 -6.34 35.81
N GLU A 283 18.73 -7.03 34.81
CA GLU A 283 19.45 -8.05 34.04
C GLU A 283 20.55 -7.44 33.16
N GLN A 284 20.27 -6.36 32.43
CA GLN A 284 21.30 -5.65 31.66
C GLN A 284 22.40 -5.07 32.57
N SER A 285 22.02 -4.66 33.78
CA SER A 285 22.93 -4.13 34.79
C SER A 285 23.70 -5.22 35.56
N SER A 286 23.47 -6.50 35.28
CA SER A 286 24.17 -7.61 35.94
C SER A 286 25.51 -7.87 35.25
N ARG A 287 26.62 -7.75 36.00
CA ARG A 287 27.96 -8.09 35.52
C ARG A 287 28.61 -9.13 36.42
N GLU A 288 29.43 -10.00 35.84
CA GLU A 288 30.31 -10.87 36.62
C GLU A 288 31.57 -10.07 36.96
N GLU A 289 31.79 -9.83 38.25
CA GLU A 289 33.02 -9.22 38.76
C GLU A 289 33.92 -10.35 39.26
N GLU A 290 35.08 -10.50 38.60
CA GLU A 290 36.14 -11.41 39.02
C GLU A 290 37.04 -10.67 40.02
N THR A 291 37.30 -11.29 41.17
CA THR A 291 38.24 -10.76 42.15
C THR A 291 39.27 -11.81 42.52
N TRP A 292 40.52 -11.37 42.68
CA TRP A 292 41.64 -12.20 43.07
C TRP A 292 42.15 -11.77 44.44
N PHE A 293 42.44 -12.72 45.32
CA PHE A 293 42.98 -12.42 46.65
C PHE A 293 43.86 -13.57 47.15
N LEU A 294 44.73 -13.29 48.12
CA LEU A 294 45.59 -14.28 48.75
C LEU A 294 44.95 -14.71 50.09
N PRO A 295 44.38 -15.93 50.22
CA PRO A 295 43.72 -16.33 51.46
C PRO A 295 44.70 -16.34 52.63
N SER A 296 44.38 -15.67 53.75
CA SER A 296 45.30 -15.56 54.90
C SER A 296 45.83 -16.90 55.39
N ALA A 297 44.97 -17.92 55.50
CA ALA A 297 45.37 -19.26 55.92
C ALA A 297 46.34 -19.95 54.95
N ALA A 298 46.32 -19.58 53.67
CA ALA A 298 47.24 -20.11 52.65
C ALA A 298 48.56 -19.32 52.62
N VAL A 299 48.49 -18.00 52.81
CA VAL A 299 49.67 -17.14 52.97
C VAL A 299 50.48 -17.54 54.20
N GLU A 300 49.85 -17.76 55.35
CA GLU A 300 50.52 -18.19 56.60
C GLU A 300 51.28 -19.52 56.44
N LYS A 301 50.77 -20.43 55.61
CA LYS A 301 51.44 -21.72 55.31
C LYS A 301 52.73 -21.56 54.52
N LEU A 302 52.90 -20.47 53.77
CA LEU A 302 54.15 -20.17 53.05
C LEU A 302 55.34 -19.94 53.99
N GLY A 303 55.08 -19.60 55.26
CA GLY A 303 56.09 -19.44 56.32
C GLY A 303 56.45 -20.73 57.05
N LYS A 304 55.87 -21.89 56.70
CA LYS A 304 56.07 -23.18 57.38
C LYS A 304 56.57 -24.25 56.39
N GLY A 305 57.56 -25.07 56.77
CA GLY A 305 58.06 -26.22 56.00
C GLY A 305 59.50 -26.10 55.45
N LYS A 306 59.94 -27.11 54.68
CA LYS A 306 61.34 -27.30 54.21
C LYS A 306 61.90 -26.15 53.35
N TYR A 307 61.02 -25.32 52.78
CA TYR A 307 61.37 -24.14 51.97
C TYR A 307 60.56 -22.89 52.38
N ALA A 308 60.35 -22.67 53.68
CA ALA A 308 59.57 -21.54 54.19
C ALA A 308 60.11 -20.16 53.73
N LEU A 309 59.21 -19.22 53.47
CA LEU A 309 59.56 -17.80 53.34
C LEU A 309 60.05 -17.27 54.70
N SER A 310 61.11 -16.46 54.70
CA SER A 310 61.66 -15.89 55.93
C SER A 310 60.64 -14.99 56.63
N GLN A 311 60.66 -14.93 57.96
CA GLN A 311 59.74 -14.13 58.78
C GLN A 311 59.62 -12.66 58.34
N LYS A 312 60.75 -12.04 57.96
CA LYS A 312 60.81 -10.66 57.45
C LYS A 312 60.11 -10.43 56.09
N LEU A 313 59.95 -11.47 55.27
CA LEU A 313 59.17 -11.43 54.01
C LEU A 313 57.70 -11.74 54.28
N MET A 314 57.42 -12.64 55.22
CA MET A 314 56.06 -12.94 55.67
C MET A 314 55.38 -11.69 56.25
N GLU A 315 56.08 -10.91 57.08
CA GLU A 315 55.59 -9.63 57.63
C GLU A 315 55.23 -8.59 56.55
N ARG A 316 55.85 -8.67 55.36
CA ARG A 316 55.56 -7.77 54.23
C ARG A 316 54.42 -8.26 53.34
N ILE A 317 54.21 -9.58 53.26
CA ILE A 317 53.16 -10.17 52.42
C ILE A 317 51.84 -10.31 53.19
N LEU A 318 51.88 -10.56 54.51
CA LEU A 318 50.69 -10.68 55.35
C LEU A 318 49.68 -9.52 55.17
N PRO A 319 50.10 -8.24 55.05
CA PRO A 319 49.18 -7.13 54.79
C PRO A 319 48.43 -7.21 53.45
N LEU A 320 48.89 -8.03 52.50
CA LEU A 320 48.19 -8.30 51.23
C LEU A 320 47.21 -9.47 51.33
N ALA A 321 47.19 -10.20 52.45
CA ALA A 321 46.28 -11.32 52.65
C ALA A 321 44.83 -10.85 52.81
N ASP A 322 43.89 -11.62 52.26
CA ASP A 322 42.45 -11.34 52.14
C ASP A 322 42.07 -10.01 51.47
N ARG A 323 43.04 -9.24 50.95
CA ARG A 323 42.79 -8.05 50.14
C ARG A 323 42.37 -8.45 48.73
N HIS A 324 41.24 -7.91 48.26
CA HIS A 324 40.71 -8.18 46.92
C HIS A 324 41.31 -7.25 45.86
N PHE A 325 41.66 -7.82 44.70
CA PHE A 325 42.22 -7.13 43.54
C PHE A 325 41.37 -7.42 42.29
N GLN A 326 41.35 -6.48 41.34
CA GLN A 326 40.52 -6.54 40.11
C GLN A 326 41.18 -7.29 38.93
N SER A 327 42.42 -7.77 39.08
CA SER A 327 43.08 -8.64 38.11
C SER A 327 44.21 -9.44 38.75
N LYS A 328 44.61 -10.55 38.12
CA LYS A 328 45.76 -11.36 38.57
C LYS A 328 47.07 -10.56 38.49
N GLU A 329 47.22 -9.72 37.47
CA GLU A 329 48.40 -8.88 37.24
C GLU A 329 48.54 -7.81 38.34
N ALA A 330 47.42 -7.28 38.85
CA ALA A 330 47.42 -6.33 39.95
C ALA A 330 47.90 -6.96 41.26
N VAL A 331 47.53 -8.22 41.52
CA VAL A 331 48.06 -8.97 42.68
C VAL A 331 49.54 -9.23 42.51
N GLU A 332 49.98 -9.65 41.31
CA GLU A 332 51.38 -9.90 41.02
C GLU A 332 52.25 -8.64 41.19
N ALA A 333 51.76 -7.49 40.75
CA ALA A 333 52.44 -6.21 40.93
C ALA A 333 52.56 -5.84 42.42
N ALA A 334 51.47 -5.96 43.20
CA ALA A 334 51.46 -5.67 44.63
C ALA A 334 52.41 -6.61 45.41
N VAL A 335 52.39 -7.91 45.09
CA VAL A 335 53.29 -8.91 45.69
C VAL A 335 54.75 -8.62 45.34
N LYS A 336 55.06 -8.29 44.08
CA LYS A 336 56.44 -7.94 43.67
C LYS A 336 56.93 -6.66 44.34
N GLN A 337 56.05 -5.68 44.53
CA GLN A 337 56.36 -4.42 45.20
C GLN A 337 56.73 -4.65 46.68
N GLU A 338 55.93 -5.42 47.42
CA GLU A 338 56.21 -5.74 48.84
C GLU A 338 57.47 -6.62 49.00
N LEU A 339 57.74 -7.50 48.02
CA LEU A 339 58.94 -8.32 47.98
C LEU A 339 60.22 -7.56 47.58
N GLY A 340 60.10 -6.41 46.91
CA GLY A 340 61.21 -5.53 46.53
C GLY A 340 62.37 -6.25 45.83
N ALA A 341 63.57 -6.21 46.42
CA ALA A 341 64.78 -6.87 45.90
C ALA A 341 64.67 -8.41 45.77
N LYS A 342 63.62 -9.03 46.30
CA LYS A 342 63.30 -10.47 46.13
C LYS A 342 62.05 -10.73 45.31
N ALA A 343 61.71 -9.83 44.37
CA ALA A 343 60.56 -9.98 43.46
C ALA A 343 60.58 -11.29 42.63
N ASN A 344 61.74 -11.92 42.45
CA ASN A 344 61.86 -13.24 41.83
C ASN A 344 61.11 -14.36 42.59
N MET A 345 60.79 -14.15 43.87
CA MET A 345 60.01 -15.09 44.68
C MET A 345 58.49 -14.88 44.60
N ALA A 346 58.00 -13.87 43.88
CA ALA A 346 56.57 -13.55 43.76
C ALA A 346 55.73 -14.73 43.24
N LYS A 347 56.30 -15.56 42.36
CA LYS A 347 55.63 -16.77 41.84
C LYS A 347 55.14 -17.69 42.96
N ARG A 348 55.95 -17.88 44.01
CA ARG A 348 55.60 -18.77 45.14
C ARG A 348 54.45 -18.24 45.99
N VAL A 349 54.26 -16.91 46.03
CA VAL A 349 53.14 -16.27 46.74
C VAL A 349 51.89 -16.31 45.86
N LEU A 350 52.04 -16.15 44.55
CA LEU A 350 50.93 -16.25 43.60
C LEU A 350 50.42 -17.68 43.42
N ASP A 351 51.18 -18.71 43.81
CA ASP A 351 50.73 -20.11 43.79
C ASP A 351 49.57 -20.38 44.76
N VAL A 352 49.37 -19.55 45.78
CA VAL A 352 48.23 -19.65 46.72
C VAL A 352 47.10 -18.67 46.39
N LEU A 353 47.14 -18.03 45.22
CA LEU A 353 46.13 -17.07 44.79
C LEU A 353 44.77 -17.73 44.60
N ALA A 354 43.74 -17.20 45.26
CA ALA A 354 42.36 -17.57 45.06
C ALA A 354 41.68 -16.62 44.07
N HIS A 355 40.72 -17.17 43.33
CA HIS A 355 39.86 -16.44 42.40
C HIS A 355 38.41 -16.65 42.81
N GLU A 356 37.69 -15.55 43.02
CA GLU A 356 36.27 -15.55 43.37
C GLU A 356 35.48 -14.76 42.32
N ARG A 357 34.41 -15.38 41.81
CA ARG A 357 33.46 -14.74 40.90
C ARG A 357 32.23 -14.30 41.67
N LYS A 358 31.97 -13.00 41.76
CA LYS A 358 30.73 -12.44 42.33
C LYS A 358 29.90 -11.78 41.25
N LYS A 359 28.59 -12.05 41.25
CA LYS A 359 27.65 -11.30 40.41
C LYS A 359 27.37 -9.95 41.07
N GLY A 360 27.89 -8.87 40.48
CA GLY A 360 27.60 -7.50 40.87
C GLY A 360 26.51 -6.88 39.99
N LYS A 361 25.74 -5.93 40.53
CA LYS A 361 24.78 -5.14 39.74
C LYS A 361 25.29 -3.70 39.62
N ARG A 362 25.72 -3.31 38.42
CA ARG A 362 26.11 -1.94 38.08
C ARG A 362 25.17 -1.41 37.01
N PHE A 363 24.51 -0.29 37.32
CA PHE A 363 23.53 0.34 36.43
C PHE A 363 24.08 0.52 35.01
N ASP A 364 23.36 -0.02 34.03
CA ASP A 364 23.67 0.15 32.61
C ASP A 364 22.98 1.42 32.07
N SER A 365 23.74 2.51 32.02
CA SER A 365 23.25 3.80 31.54
C SER A 365 22.93 3.82 30.05
N GLU A 366 23.56 2.95 29.25
CA GLU A 366 23.30 2.84 27.82
C GLU A 366 21.97 2.13 27.57
N ALA A 367 21.73 1.01 28.26
CA ALA A 367 20.45 0.30 28.23
C ALA A 367 19.28 1.19 28.69
N TRP A 368 19.48 2.01 29.74
CA TRP A 368 18.50 3.02 30.15
C TRP A 368 18.28 4.08 29.09
N SER A 369 19.34 4.63 28.48
CA SER A 369 19.20 5.66 27.45
C SER A 369 18.39 5.17 26.25
N GLN A 370 18.56 3.91 25.84
CA GLN A 370 17.79 3.30 24.75
C GLN A 370 16.30 3.20 25.08
N ILE A 371 15.95 2.78 26.30
CA ILE A 371 14.55 2.73 26.76
C ILE A 371 13.97 4.13 26.89
N ALA A 372 14.70 5.05 27.51
CA ALA A 372 14.23 6.40 27.76
C ALA A 372 13.97 7.15 26.45
N GLU A 373 14.83 6.96 25.44
CA GLU A 373 14.60 7.49 24.11
C GLU A 373 13.40 6.84 23.41
N GLY A 374 13.27 5.51 23.45
CA GLY A 374 12.19 4.79 22.80
C GLY A 374 10.79 5.05 23.40
N LEU A 375 10.71 5.22 24.71
CA LEU A 375 9.45 5.45 25.44
C LEU A 375 9.21 6.92 25.81
N GLY A 376 10.14 7.82 25.49
CA GLY A 376 10.05 9.23 25.84
C GLY A 376 10.14 9.51 27.34
N PHE A 377 10.88 8.70 28.10
CA PHE A 377 11.13 8.97 29.52
C PHE A 377 12.18 10.06 29.72
N ASP A 378 12.11 10.74 30.87
CA ASP A 378 13.14 11.70 31.26
C ASP A 378 14.47 10.98 31.53
N ARG A 379 15.50 11.32 30.76
CA ARG A 379 16.84 10.75 30.92
C ARG A 379 17.41 11.03 32.32
N ALA A 380 17.03 12.15 32.95
CA ALA A 380 17.46 12.51 34.30
C ALA A 380 16.98 11.54 35.39
N SER A 381 15.95 10.73 35.11
CA SER A 381 15.51 9.68 36.04
C SER A 381 16.55 8.55 36.19
N GLY A 382 17.58 8.49 35.34
CA GLY A 382 18.66 7.50 35.41
C GLY A 382 19.41 7.50 36.74
N ASP A 383 19.67 8.66 37.34
CA ASP A 383 20.40 8.74 38.62
C ASP A 383 19.59 8.13 39.78
N ARG A 384 18.27 8.34 39.77
CA ARG A 384 17.36 7.75 40.76
C ARG A 384 17.24 6.23 40.57
N LEU A 385 17.19 5.76 39.33
CA LEU A 385 17.15 4.34 39.00
C LEU A 385 18.45 3.63 39.37
N ALA A 386 19.61 4.27 39.16
CA ALA A 386 20.91 3.74 39.54
C ALA A 386 21.00 3.47 41.05
N GLY A 387 20.46 4.36 41.88
CA GLY A 387 20.39 4.19 43.33
C GLY A 387 19.50 3.03 43.80
N ALA A 388 18.57 2.57 42.95
CA ALA A 388 17.61 1.50 43.25
C ALA A 388 17.89 0.18 42.52
N ILE A 389 18.99 0.06 41.77
CA ILE A 389 19.24 -1.08 40.86
C ILE A 389 19.34 -2.46 41.57
N GLN A 390 19.53 -2.45 42.88
CA GLN A 390 19.60 -3.67 43.68
C GLN A 390 18.23 -4.12 44.24
N ASP A 391 17.23 -3.25 44.23
CA ASP A 391 15.88 -3.49 44.75
C ASP A 391 14.84 -3.35 43.63
N GLU A 392 14.30 -4.48 43.18
CA GLU A 392 13.27 -4.53 42.13
C GLU A 392 12.03 -3.70 42.49
N THR A 393 11.63 -3.70 43.76
CA THR A 393 10.40 -3.03 44.22
C THR A 393 10.58 -1.51 44.19
N ALA A 394 11.73 -1.03 44.69
CA ALA A 394 12.08 0.38 44.63
C ALA A 394 12.24 0.85 43.17
N LEU A 395 12.89 0.05 42.33
CA LEU A 395 13.09 0.35 40.91
C LEU A 395 11.76 0.40 40.15
N ALA A 396 10.87 -0.58 40.36
CA ALA A 396 9.54 -0.61 39.76
C ALA A 396 8.65 0.57 40.21
N SER A 397 8.81 1.04 41.46
CA SER A 397 8.10 2.22 41.96
C SER A 397 8.50 3.50 41.22
N ILE A 398 9.81 3.72 41.01
CA ILE A 398 10.33 4.86 40.24
C ILE A 398 9.82 4.78 38.79
N LEU A 399 9.93 3.60 38.16
CA LEU A 399 9.45 3.39 36.79
C LEU A 399 7.93 3.55 36.67
N SER A 400 7.15 3.23 37.70
CA SER A 400 5.69 3.41 37.67
C SER A 400 5.29 4.87 37.50
N GLN A 401 6.05 5.81 38.07
CA GLN A 401 5.80 7.25 37.92
C GLN A 401 6.09 7.74 36.50
N GLU A 402 7.14 7.21 35.85
CA GLU A 402 7.44 7.53 34.45
C GLU A 402 6.42 6.87 33.50
N CYS A 403 6.09 5.60 33.73
CA CYS A 403 5.09 4.86 32.95
C CYS A 403 3.71 5.54 33.00
N ALA A 404 3.31 6.12 34.13
CA ALA A 404 2.02 6.80 34.26
C ALA A 404 1.80 7.92 33.21
N LYS A 405 2.88 8.55 32.73
CA LYS A 405 2.83 9.60 31.70
C LYS A 405 2.49 9.06 30.31
N ILE A 406 2.83 7.79 30.02
CA ILE A 406 2.70 7.19 28.68
C ILE A 406 1.59 6.14 28.59
N LEU A 407 1.15 5.56 29.72
CA LEU A 407 0.06 4.58 29.78
C LEU A 407 -1.23 5.01 29.04
N PRO A 408 -1.69 6.27 29.13
CA PRO A 408 -2.87 6.71 28.39
C PRO A 408 -2.77 6.50 26.87
N GLY A 409 -1.58 6.68 26.29
CA GLY A 409 -1.31 6.44 24.87
C GLY A 409 -1.45 4.94 24.52
N PHE A 410 -0.90 4.06 25.35
CA PHE A 410 -1.05 2.61 25.17
C PHE A 410 -2.49 2.13 25.34
N PHE A 411 -3.25 2.68 26.31
CA PHE A 411 -4.66 2.32 26.46
C PHE A 411 -5.50 2.73 25.27
N GLN A 412 -5.22 3.91 24.71
CA GLN A 412 -5.87 4.36 23.49
C GLN A 412 -5.56 3.39 22.33
N GLN A 413 -4.32 2.92 22.22
CA GLN A 413 -3.94 1.93 21.22
C GLN A 413 -4.69 0.61 21.40
N VAL A 414 -4.87 0.15 22.64
CA VAL A 414 -5.69 -1.04 22.96
C VAL A 414 -7.15 -0.85 22.53
N ASP A 415 -7.75 0.30 22.86
CA ASP A 415 -9.13 0.59 22.49
C ASP A 415 -9.33 0.65 20.96
N GLN A 416 -8.36 1.20 20.24
CA GLN A 416 -8.37 1.23 18.77
C GLN A 416 -8.31 -0.18 18.17
N GLN A 417 -7.48 -1.06 18.72
CA GLN A 417 -7.40 -2.46 18.30
C GLN A 417 -8.71 -3.22 18.56
N ILE A 418 -9.32 -3.01 19.72
CA ILE A 418 -10.62 -3.62 20.05
C ILE A 418 -11.69 -3.18 19.03
N ARG A 419 -11.76 -1.88 18.71
CA ARG A 419 -12.70 -1.38 17.69
C ARG A 419 -12.47 -2.02 16.31
N LEU A 420 -11.23 -2.27 15.93
CA LEU A 420 -10.88 -2.90 14.65
C LEU A 420 -11.39 -4.35 14.51
N ILE A 421 -11.79 -5.01 15.59
CA ILE A 421 -12.44 -6.34 15.53
C ILE A 421 -13.76 -6.28 14.77
N GLN A 422 -14.44 -5.14 14.81
CA GLN A 422 -15.67 -4.90 14.05
C GLN A 422 -15.41 -4.69 12.56
N SER A 423 -14.15 -4.54 12.14
CA SER A 423 -13.80 -4.32 10.74
C SER A 423 -13.51 -5.61 9.99
N ASP A 424 -13.55 -5.54 8.67
CA ASP A 424 -13.13 -6.62 7.77
C ASP A 424 -14.04 -7.85 7.79
N SER A 425 -15.35 -7.60 7.85
CA SER A 425 -16.36 -8.66 7.86
C SER A 425 -16.20 -9.69 6.73
N TRP A 426 -15.69 -9.27 5.58
CA TRP A 426 -15.43 -10.16 4.46
C TRP A 426 -14.40 -11.26 4.75
N ILE A 427 -13.37 -11.02 5.59
CA ILE A 427 -12.40 -12.07 5.89
C ILE A 427 -12.91 -13.01 6.97
N ASP A 428 -13.63 -12.49 7.96
CA ASP A 428 -14.28 -13.35 8.96
C ASP A 428 -15.32 -14.25 8.29
N GLU A 429 -16.05 -13.75 7.29
CA GLU A 429 -16.97 -14.55 6.48
C GLU A 429 -16.22 -15.63 5.69
N GLU A 430 -15.06 -15.32 5.09
CA GLU A 430 -14.24 -16.34 4.42
C GLU A 430 -13.75 -17.40 5.42
N ILE A 431 -13.31 -17.01 6.61
CA ILE A 431 -12.87 -17.95 7.66
C ILE A 431 -14.04 -18.87 8.05
N ALA A 432 -15.22 -18.31 8.33
CA ALA A 432 -16.41 -19.08 8.69
C ALA A 432 -16.81 -20.09 7.59
N VAL A 433 -16.79 -19.68 6.31
CA VAL A 433 -17.02 -20.59 5.17
C VAL A 433 -15.99 -21.72 5.15
N ARG A 434 -14.72 -21.45 5.46
CA ARG A 434 -13.66 -22.48 5.54
C ARG A 434 -13.82 -23.42 6.73
N GLU A 435 -14.28 -22.93 7.88
CA GLU A 435 -14.59 -23.76 9.03
C GLU A 435 -15.76 -24.70 8.74
N GLU A 436 -16.80 -24.23 8.04
CA GLU A 436 -17.90 -25.08 7.57
C GLU A 436 -17.41 -26.13 6.56
N HIS A 437 -16.52 -25.77 5.62
CA HIS A 437 -15.88 -26.75 4.73
C HIS A 437 -15.09 -27.81 5.50
N LEU A 438 -14.40 -27.41 6.58
CA LEU A 438 -13.69 -28.33 7.47
C LEU A 438 -14.68 -29.26 8.19
N HIS A 439 -15.81 -28.71 8.66
CA HIS A 439 -16.86 -29.49 9.31
C HIS A 439 -17.48 -30.53 8.36
N ILE A 440 -17.85 -30.14 7.13
CA ILE A 440 -18.31 -31.06 6.07
C ILE A 440 -17.32 -32.21 5.86
N LYS A 441 -16.02 -31.90 5.74
CA LYS A 441 -14.98 -32.91 5.51
C LYS A 441 -14.80 -33.85 6.71
N ASN A 442 -14.93 -33.34 7.93
CA ASN A 442 -14.90 -34.18 9.13
C ASN A 442 -16.14 -35.08 9.19
N MET A 443 -17.33 -34.58 8.85
CA MET A 443 -18.55 -35.38 8.75
C MET A 443 -18.42 -36.49 7.70
N LEU A 444 -17.85 -36.19 6.53
CA LEU A 444 -17.53 -37.20 5.50
C LEU A 444 -16.56 -38.27 6.03
N ARG A 445 -15.51 -37.85 6.75
CA ARG A 445 -14.54 -38.77 7.38
C ARG A 445 -15.19 -39.67 8.44
N GLU A 446 -16.15 -39.13 9.17
CA GLU A 446 -16.89 -39.82 10.23
C GLU A 446 -18.09 -40.64 9.71
N GLY A 447 -18.37 -40.62 8.40
CA GLY A 447 -19.51 -41.32 7.81
C GLY A 447 -20.87 -40.70 8.12
N LYS A 448 -20.92 -39.43 8.54
CA LYS A 448 -22.14 -38.68 8.89
C LYS A 448 -22.84 -38.02 7.70
N ILE A 449 -22.23 -38.07 6.52
CA ILE A 449 -22.82 -37.63 5.25
C ILE A 449 -22.91 -38.84 4.35
N GLU A 450 -24.11 -39.14 3.88
CA GLU A 450 -24.40 -40.26 2.98
C GLU A 450 -24.39 -39.81 1.51
N GLU A 451 -24.24 -40.77 0.58
CA GLU A 451 -24.11 -40.48 -0.85
C GLU A 451 -25.35 -39.77 -1.43
N TRP A 452 -26.55 -40.12 -0.98
CA TRP A 452 -27.77 -39.45 -1.45
C TRP A 452 -27.81 -37.97 -1.04
N GLN A 453 -27.25 -37.60 0.12
CA GLN A 453 -27.12 -36.20 0.54
C GLN A 453 -26.13 -35.46 -0.36
N TRP A 454 -25.02 -36.10 -0.72
CA TRP A 454 -24.06 -35.56 -1.69
C TRP A 454 -24.68 -35.28 -3.08
N LEU A 455 -25.67 -36.08 -3.47
CA LEU A 455 -26.42 -35.94 -4.72
C LEU A 455 -27.62 -34.99 -4.62
N SER A 456 -27.91 -34.46 -3.43
CA SER A 456 -29.12 -33.65 -3.16
C SER A 456 -28.74 -32.27 -2.60
N PRO A 457 -28.51 -31.26 -3.46
CA PRO A 457 -28.05 -29.92 -3.03
C PRO A 457 -29.00 -29.19 -2.06
N ASP A 458 -30.28 -29.55 -2.06
CA ASP A 458 -31.29 -28.93 -1.19
C ASP A 458 -31.33 -29.53 0.22
N TYR A 459 -30.68 -30.68 0.45
CA TYR A 459 -30.62 -31.31 1.77
C TYR A 459 -29.31 -30.96 2.48
N THR A 460 -29.36 -29.91 3.30
CA THR A 460 -28.18 -29.38 4.01
C THR A 460 -27.92 -30.15 5.31
N PRO A 461 -26.70 -30.65 5.56
CA PRO A 461 -26.34 -31.28 6.85
C PRO A 461 -26.51 -30.32 8.05
N GLN A 462 -26.85 -30.86 9.22
CA GLN A 462 -27.01 -30.06 10.45
C GLN A 462 -25.71 -29.32 10.79
N GLY A 463 -25.80 -28.02 11.10
CA GLY A 463 -24.66 -27.18 11.46
C GLY A 463 -23.93 -26.51 10.27
N ILE A 464 -24.42 -26.68 9.04
CA ILE A 464 -23.87 -26.06 7.82
C ILE A 464 -24.90 -25.09 7.22
N ARG A 465 -24.45 -23.94 6.69
CA ARG A 465 -25.36 -23.03 5.97
C ARG A 465 -25.71 -23.61 4.60
N SER A 466 -26.96 -23.47 4.19
CA SER A 466 -27.43 -24.00 2.89
C SER A 466 -26.63 -23.44 1.70
N SER A 467 -26.25 -22.16 1.76
CA SER A 467 -25.37 -21.53 0.76
C SER A 467 -24.00 -22.19 0.68
N THR A 468 -23.37 -22.45 1.83
CA THR A 468 -22.05 -23.09 1.90
C THR A 468 -22.09 -24.53 1.41
N TRP A 469 -23.14 -25.28 1.74
CA TRP A 469 -23.32 -26.65 1.24
C TRP A 469 -23.43 -26.71 -0.28
N LYS A 470 -24.25 -25.82 -0.87
CA LYS A 470 -24.40 -25.72 -2.33
C LYS A 470 -23.07 -25.35 -2.99
N GLU A 471 -22.36 -24.35 -2.47
CA GLU A 471 -21.04 -23.97 -2.97
C GLU A 471 -20.03 -25.13 -2.86
N PHE A 472 -20.03 -25.85 -1.74
CA PHE A 472 -19.14 -26.99 -1.53
C PHE A 472 -19.41 -28.08 -2.56
N LEU A 473 -20.66 -28.46 -2.80
CA LEU A 473 -21.03 -29.44 -3.81
C LEU A 473 -20.67 -28.96 -5.22
N GLU A 474 -20.97 -27.72 -5.59
CA GLU A 474 -20.62 -27.14 -6.90
C GLU A 474 -19.11 -27.15 -7.16
N SER A 475 -18.32 -26.82 -6.14
CA SER A 475 -16.86 -26.83 -6.23
C SER A 475 -16.28 -28.24 -6.39
N HIS A 476 -17.02 -29.27 -5.93
CA HIS A 476 -16.67 -30.68 -6.04
C HIS A 476 -17.55 -31.45 -7.04
N GLN A 477 -18.31 -30.78 -7.90
CA GLN A 477 -19.26 -31.42 -8.82
C GLN A 477 -18.64 -32.46 -9.77
N ARG A 478 -17.31 -32.36 -10.01
CA ARG A 478 -16.53 -33.29 -10.85
C ARG A 478 -15.89 -34.43 -10.05
N VAL A 479 -16.12 -34.49 -8.74
CA VAL A 479 -15.54 -35.48 -7.83
C VAL A 479 -16.66 -36.42 -7.37
N GLN A 480 -16.51 -37.71 -7.66
CA GLN A 480 -17.47 -38.72 -7.19
C GLN A 480 -17.36 -38.87 -5.67
N PHE A 481 -18.48 -39.15 -5.00
CA PHE A 481 -18.56 -39.29 -3.54
C PHE A 481 -17.50 -40.27 -2.99
N ARG A 482 -17.36 -41.45 -3.59
CA ARG A 482 -16.32 -42.44 -3.24
C ARG A 482 -14.88 -41.91 -3.29
N HIS A 483 -14.58 -40.97 -4.19
CA HIS A 483 -13.25 -40.37 -4.30
C HIS A 483 -13.03 -39.29 -3.23
N MET A 484 -14.10 -38.64 -2.78
CA MET A 484 -14.07 -37.69 -1.67
C MET A 484 -13.79 -38.38 -0.34
N LEU A 485 -14.25 -39.63 -0.16
CA LEU A 485 -14.01 -40.46 1.03
C LEU A 485 -12.61 -41.07 1.10
N ASN A 486 -11.75 -40.89 0.09
CA ASN A 486 -10.37 -41.39 0.14
C ASN A 486 -9.62 -40.75 1.32
N SER A 487 -9.28 -41.55 2.34
CA SER A 487 -8.73 -41.08 3.61
C SER A 487 -7.49 -40.19 3.45
N LYS A 488 -6.58 -40.55 2.54
CA LYS A 488 -5.35 -39.81 2.28
C LYS A 488 -5.63 -38.43 1.66
N ASN A 489 -6.50 -38.37 0.66
CA ASN A 489 -6.87 -37.12 0.00
C ASN A 489 -7.75 -36.23 0.88
N LEU A 490 -8.65 -36.85 1.66
CA LEU A 490 -9.53 -36.14 2.59
C LEU A 490 -8.71 -35.51 3.73
N ASN A 491 -7.80 -36.26 4.35
CA ASN A 491 -6.89 -35.73 5.38
C ASN A 491 -6.02 -34.59 4.83
N LYS A 492 -5.51 -34.73 3.60
CA LYS A 492 -4.82 -33.64 2.89
C LYS A 492 -5.68 -32.39 2.78
N SER A 493 -6.93 -32.56 2.38
CA SER A 493 -7.88 -31.46 2.16
C SER A 493 -8.28 -30.78 3.49
N ILE A 494 -8.40 -31.55 4.57
CA ILE A 494 -8.67 -31.06 5.95
C ILE A 494 -7.49 -30.20 6.44
N ILE A 495 -6.27 -30.72 6.32
CA ILE A 495 -5.05 -30.03 6.69
C ILE A 495 -4.90 -28.71 5.90
N ASN A 496 -5.16 -28.72 4.60
CA ASN A 496 -5.10 -27.52 3.77
C ASN A 496 -6.08 -26.43 4.22
N ASP A 497 -7.31 -26.79 4.61
CA ASP A 497 -8.27 -25.80 5.09
C ASP A 497 -7.85 -25.25 6.46
N LYS A 498 -7.33 -26.09 7.38
CA LYS A 498 -6.76 -25.62 8.67
C LYS A 498 -5.65 -24.60 8.48
N ASN A 499 -4.73 -24.87 7.55
CA ASN A 499 -3.63 -23.94 7.25
C ASN A 499 -4.12 -22.64 6.62
N LEU A 500 -5.15 -22.72 5.76
CA LEU A 500 -5.73 -21.53 5.15
C LEU A 500 -6.43 -20.67 6.20
N ILE A 501 -7.14 -21.28 7.14
CA ILE A 501 -7.74 -20.58 8.29
C ILE A 501 -6.63 -19.87 9.08
N ALA A 502 -5.59 -20.59 9.50
CA ALA A 502 -4.47 -20.02 10.25
C ALA A 502 -3.77 -18.86 9.49
N LEU A 503 -3.62 -18.97 8.17
CA LEU A 503 -3.09 -17.89 7.33
C LEU A 503 -4.01 -16.67 7.30
N LEU A 504 -5.30 -16.88 7.08
CA LEU A 504 -6.29 -15.79 7.02
C LEU A 504 -6.39 -15.07 8.37
N GLU A 505 -6.38 -15.82 9.48
CA GLU A 505 -6.35 -15.28 10.84
C GLU A 505 -5.07 -14.50 11.09
N GLY A 506 -3.90 -15.09 10.85
CA GLY A 506 -2.62 -14.42 11.04
C GLY A 506 -2.50 -13.15 10.20
N TYR A 507 -2.86 -13.19 8.92
CA TYR A 507 -2.82 -12.02 8.05
C TYR A 507 -3.83 -10.93 8.47
N ARG A 508 -5.05 -11.32 8.87
CA ARG A 508 -6.07 -10.41 9.44
C ARG A 508 -5.52 -9.69 10.66
N ASP A 509 -4.93 -10.44 11.58
CA ASP A 509 -4.50 -9.91 12.87
C ASP A 509 -3.32 -8.93 12.67
N HIS A 510 -2.31 -9.29 11.87
CA HIS A 510 -1.23 -8.37 11.48
C HIS A 510 -1.73 -7.11 10.76
N THR A 511 -2.74 -7.27 9.91
CA THR A 511 -3.37 -6.13 9.20
C THR A 511 -4.07 -5.20 10.17
N ARG A 512 -4.86 -5.73 11.12
CA ARG A 512 -5.51 -4.95 12.17
C ARG A 512 -4.48 -4.26 13.07
N GLN A 513 -3.39 -4.93 13.45
CA GLN A 513 -2.30 -4.32 14.21
C GLN A 513 -1.69 -3.12 13.47
N GLU A 514 -1.46 -3.24 12.16
CA GLU A 514 -0.96 -2.14 11.31
C GLU A 514 -1.97 -0.99 11.18
N LEU A 515 -3.27 -1.29 10.99
CA LEU A 515 -4.32 -0.28 10.93
C LEU A 515 -4.54 0.45 12.25
N SER A 516 -4.23 -0.20 13.38
CA SER A 516 -4.32 0.39 14.72
C SER A 516 -3.18 1.36 15.04
N GLN A 517 -2.15 1.41 14.20
CA GLN A 517 -1.02 2.30 14.43
C GLN A 517 -1.49 3.77 14.39
N PRO A 518 -0.98 4.65 15.26
CA PRO A 518 -1.51 6.00 15.40
C PRO A 518 -1.61 6.76 14.08
N TYR A 519 -0.62 6.64 13.18
CA TYR A 519 -0.58 7.32 11.88
C TYR A 519 -1.64 6.86 10.87
N ASN A 520 -2.36 5.76 11.13
CA ASN A 520 -3.50 5.28 10.35
C ASN A 520 -4.85 5.66 10.97
N THR A 521 -4.86 6.37 12.10
CA THR A 521 -6.08 6.81 12.80
C THR A 521 -6.42 8.27 12.47
N ASP A 522 -7.70 8.54 12.20
CA ASP A 522 -8.21 9.88 11.91
C ASP A 522 -8.35 10.76 13.17
N PHE A 523 -8.58 12.06 12.98
CA PHE A 523 -8.85 13.00 14.08
C PHE A 523 -10.36 13.24 14.18
N ARG A 524 -10.93 13.04 15.38
CA ARG A 524 -12.37 13.23 15.62
C ARG A 524 -12.64 14.05 16.86
N SER A 525 -13.84 14.62 16.89
CA SER A 525 -14.36 15.34 18.05
C SER A 525 -14.71 14.40 19.20
N GLY A 526 -14.45 14.84 20.42
CA GLY A 526 -14.87 14.21 21.66
C GLY A 526 -14.68 15.14 22.85
N GLY A 527 -14.64 14.55 24.06
CA GLY A 527 -14.42 15.29 25.30
C GLY A 527 -15.60 16.20 25.68
N VAL A 528 -15.34 17.19 26.53
CA VAL A 528 -16.34 18.14 27.03
C VAL A 528 -16.99 18.89 25.85
N SER A 529 -18.32 18.87 25.80
CA SER A 529 -19.11 19.51 24.74
C SER A 529 -18.76 19.07 23.31
N ASN A 530 -18.11 17.91 23.13
CA ASN A 530 -17.65 17.40 21.83
C ASN A 530 -16.72 18.36 21.07
N ARG A 531 -15.85 19.08 21.78
CA ARG A 531 -14.96 20.13 21.23
C ARG A 531 -13.49 19.72 21.12
N GLU A 532 -13.03 18.72 21.85
CA GLU A 532 -11.65 18.25 21.75
C GLU A 532 -11.47 17.48 20.43
N ILE A 533 -10.46 17.82 19.63
CA ILE A 533 -10.17 17.11 18.36
C ILE A 533 -8.89 16.31 18.56
N SER A 534 -9.01 14.98 18.59
CA SER A 534 -7.88 14.10 18.90
C SER A 534 -8.03 12.73 18.23
N ARG A 535 -6.90 12.05 18.00
CA ARG A 535 -6.88 10.64 17.57
C ARG A 535 -7.46 9.69 18.62
N LYS A 536 -7.58 10.15 19.87
CA LYS A 536 -8.24 9.42 20.95
C LYS A 536 -9.67 9.03 20.60
N TYR A 537 -10.36 9.89 19.86
CA TYR A 537 -11.73 9.69 19.42
C TYR A 537 -11.82 9.12 18.01
N GLY A 538 -10.68 8.98 17.34
CA GLY A 538 -10.56 8.56 15.95
C GLY A 538 -10.92 7.10 15.70
N LYS A 539 -11.10 6.79 14.43
CA LYS A 539 -11.09 5.44 13.86
C LYS A 539 -10.03 5.35 12.76
N PRO A 540 -9.65 4.15 12.33
CA PRO A 540 -8.86 3.97 11.12
C PRO A 540 -9.54 4.63 9.91
N TYR A 541 -8.73 5.24 9.03
CA TYR A 541 -9.24 5.81 7.78
C TYR A 541 -9.93 4.73 6.91
N ASP A 542 -11.01 5.11 6.22
CA ASP A 542 -11.79 4.17 5.39
C ASP A 542 -11.03 3.70 4.16
N THR A 543 -10.07 4.49 3.69
CA THR A 543 -9.19 4.07 2.61
C THR A 543 -7.78 4.61 2.84
N VAL A 544 -6.85 3.67 3.01
CA VAL A 544 -5.41 3.92 3.18
C VAL A 544 -4.67 3.42 1.95
N PHE A 545 -3.55 4.07 1.61
CA PHE A 545 -2.66 3.63 0.54
C PHE A 545 -2.08 2.23 0.82
N MET A 546 -2.05 1.38 -0.22
CA MET A 546 -1.66 -0.02 -0.15
C MET A 546 -0.23 -0.24 0.35
N ARG A 547 -0.07 -1.21 1.25
CA ARG A 547 1.20 -1.70 1.79
C ARG A 547 1.27 -3.21 1.59
N MET A 548 2.48 -3.76 1.43
CA MET A 548 2.74 -5.21 1.50
C MET A 548 3.67 -5.50 2.66
N LEU A 549 3.52 -6.68 3.25
CA LEU A 549 4.57 -7.25 4.07
C LEU A 549 5.76 -7.61 3.17
N SER A 550 6.94 -7.12 3.52
CA SER A 550 8.20 -7.40 2.84
C SER A 550 9.20 -7.99 3.82
N TRP A 551 10.08 -8.88 3.34
CA TRP A 551 11.21 -9.34 4.13
C TRP A 551 12.30 -8.26 4.08
N ALA A 552 12.85 -7.88 5.24
CA ALA A 552 13.74 -6.73 5.32
C ALA A 552 15.06 -6.92 4.55
N PRO A 553 15.47 -5.89 3.78
CA PRO A 553 16.87 -5.58 3.50
C PRO A 553 17.37 -4.37 4.33
N SER A 554 16.62 -3.91 5.34
CA SER A 554 17.04 -2.86 6.29
C SER A 554 17.67 -3.49 7.54
N ALA A 555 18.72 -2.89 8.07
CA ALA A 555 19.61 -3.42 9.13
C ALA A 555 18.98 -3.72 10.52
N GLN A 556 17.66 -3.89 10.61
CA GLN A 556 16.93 -4.21 11.83
C GLN A 556 15.99 -5.40 11.58
N GLU A 557 16.14 -6.44 12.38
CA GLU A 557 15.58 -7.79 12.20
C GLU A 557 14.04 -7.82 12.38
N GLN A 558 13.26 -7.71 11.29
CA GLN A 558 11.83 -8.12 11.18
C GLN A 558 11.25 -7.90 9.77
N SER A 559 10.10 -8.50 9.46
CA SER A 559 9.28 -8.15 8.29
C SER A 559 8.69 -6.73 8.45
N MET A 560 8.77 -5.90 7.41
CA MET A 560 8.30 -4.50 7.41
C MET A 560 7.21 -4.28 6.36
N TRP A 561 6.26 -3.40 6.67
CA TRP A 561 5.26 -2.92 5.72
C TRP A 561 5.89 -1.94 4.73
N GLU A 562 6.03 -2.34 3.48
CA GLU A 562 6.56 -1.53 2.38
C GLU A 562 5.41 -0.99 1.53
N ILE A 563 5.44 0.30 1.21
CA ILE A 563 4.49 0.94 0.29
C ILE A 563 4.85 0.57 -1.14
N TYR A 564 3.85 0.14 -1.90
CA TYR A 564 4.04 -0.26 -3.28
C TYR A 564 2.73 -0.15 -4.07
N ILE A 565 2.85 -0.19 -5.40
CA ILE A 565 1.72 -0.37 -6.30
C ILE A 565 1.91 -1.72 -7.01
N PRO A 566 0.98 -2.68 -6.87
CA PRO A 566 1.12 -3.99 -7.48
C PRO A 566 1.30 -3.91 -9.00
N GLY A 567 2.19 -4.73 -9.55
CA GLY A 567 2.41 -4.84 -11.00
C GLY A 567 1.14 -5.27 -11.73
N SER A 568 0.27 -6.04 -11.06
CA SER A 568 -1.07 -6.37 -11.57
C SER A 568 -1.99 -5.15 -11.72
N THR A 569 -1.89 -4.14 -10.83
CA THR A 569 -2.65 -2.89 -10.91
C THR A 569 -2.19 -2.05 -12.09
N VAL A 570 -0.87 -1.88 -12.25
CA VAL A 570 -0.29 -1.14 -13.39
C VAL A 570 -0.64 -1.83 -14.71
N LYS A 571 -0.39 -3.14 -14.79
CA LYS A 571 -0.74 -3.96 -15.95
C LYS A 571 -2.23 -3.86 -16.29
N GLY A 572 -3.11 -3.90 -15.28
CA GLY A 572 -4.55 -3.77 -15.47
C GLY A 572 -4.94 -2.43 -16.09
N ALA A 573 -4.31 -1.33 -15.63
CA ALA A 573 -4.52 -0.01 -16.19
C ALA A 573 -4.04 0.08 -17.66
N PHE A 574 -2.85 -0.45 -17.98
CA PHE A 574 -2.31 -0.50 -19.34
C PHE A 574 -3.17 -1.38 -20.25
N ARG A 575 -3.55 -2.59 -19.81
CA ARG A 575 -4.43 -3.49 -20.57
C ARG A 575 -5.77 -2.82 -20.86
N LYS A 576 -6.32 -2.12 -19.87
CA LYS A 576 -7.57 -1.39 -20.06
C LYS A 576 -7.42 -0.33 -21.15
N ARG A 577 -6.42 0.54 -21.04
CA ARG A 577 -6.21 1.61 -22.02
C ARG A 577 -5.99 1.04 -23.42
N ALA A 578 -5.24 -0.05 -23.54
CA ALA A 578 -5.03 -0.76 -24.79
C ALA A 578 -6.34 -1.32 -25.38
N SER A 579 -7.20 -1.89 -24.53
CA SER A 579 -8.51 -2.41 -24.96
C SER A 579 -9.38 -1.29 -25.52
N GLN A 580 -9.50 -0.17 -24.78
CA GLN A 580 -10.26 1.00 -25.24
C GLN A 580 -9.72 1.52 -26.57
N LEU A 581 -8.41 1.66 -26.68
CA LEU A 581 -7.73 2.12 -27.89
C LEU A 581 -8.03 1.23 -29.10
N LEU A 582 -7.78 -0.07 -28.97
CA LEU A 582 -7.94 -1.03 -30.07
C LEU A 582 -9.40 -1.15 -30.50
N LYS A 583 -10.34 -1.24 -29.55
CA LYS A 583 -11.77 -1.30 -29.86
C LYS A 583 -12.26 -0.01 -30.53
N THR A 584 -11.70 1.15 -30.17
CA THR A 584 -12.00 2.45 -30.82
C THR A 584 -11.48 2.50 -32.25
N LEU A 585 -10.22 2.13 -32.48
CA LEU A 585 -9.57 2.32 -33.80
C LEU A 585 -9.88 1.20 -34.79
N ARG A 586 -10.14 -0.01 -34.31
CA ARG A 586 -10.23 -1.24 -35.14
C ARG A 586 -11.50 -2.06 -34.91
N GLY A 587 -12.34 -1.68 -33.95
CA GLY A 587 -13.50 -2.45 -33.53
C GLY A 587 -13.19 -3.59 -32.57
N ASP A 588 -14.23 -4.13 -31.94
CA ASP A 588 -14.14 -5.30 -31.08
C ASP A 588 -14.14 -6.58 -31.94
N SER A 589 -12.98 -7.23 -32.06
CA SER A 589 -12.76 -8.36 -32.97
C SER A 589 -11.77 -9.36 -32.38
N ALA A 590 -11.73 -10.57 -32.96
CA ALA A 590 -10.76 -11.60 -32.59
C ALA A 590 -9.30 -11.10 -32.71
N GLY A 591 -9.01 -10.24 -33.68
CA GLY A 591 -7.68 -9.62 -33.83
C GLY A 591 -7.34 -8.68 -32.67
N THR A 592 -8.29 -7.86 -32.22
CA THR A 592 -8.14 -7.00 -31.03
C THR A 592 -7.83 -7.83 -29.80
N THR A 593 -8.58 -8.91 -29.56
CA THR A 593 -8.37 -9.83 -28.44
C THR A 593 -7.00 -10.52 -28.52
N SER A 594 -6.58 -10.96 -29.72
CA SER A 594 -5.28 -11.60 -29.94
C SER A 594 -4.11 -10.68 -29.56
N ILE A 595 -4.14 -9.40 -29.96
CA ILE A 595 -3.10 -8.43 -29.60
C ILE A 595 -3.06 -8.18 -28.08
N LEU A 596 -4.22 -8.03 -27.45
CA LEU A 596 -4.32 -7.85 -25.99
C LEU A 596 -3.78 -9.06 -25.23
N ASN A 597 -4.14 -10.26 -25.66
CA ASN A 597 -3.66 -11.51 -25.07
C ASN A 597 -2.17 -11.70 -25.34
N ARG A 598 -1.65 -11.29 -26.50
CA ARG A 598 -0.22 -11.32 -26.77
C ARG A 598 0.56 -10.41 -25.83
N LEU A 599 0.14 -9.15 -25.64
CA LEU A 599 0.81 -8.18 -24.76
C LEU A 599 0.72 -8.56 -23.28
N PHE A 600 -0.50 -8.82 -22.82
CA PHE A 600 -0.81 -8.90 -21.39
C PHE A 600 -1.09 -10.33 -20.92
N GLY A 601 -1.16 -11.31 -21.81
CA GLY A 601 -1.47 -12.69 -21.49
C GLY A 601 -2.96 -12.94 -21.26
N GLU A 602 -3.30 -14.21 -21.09
CA GLU A 602 -4.62 -14.69 -20.69
C GLU A 602 -4.46 -15.94 -19.80
N GLN A 603 -5.57 -16.57 -19.40
CA GLN A 603 -5.48 -17.78 -18.59
C GLN A 603 -4.70 -18.87 -19.34
N GLY A 604 -3.61 -19.36 -18.75
CA GLY A 604 -2.75 -20.37 -19.37
C GLY A 604 -1.73 -19.82 -20.38
N GLN A 605 -1.81 -18.54 -20.76
CA GLN A 605 -0.87 -17.91 -21.70
C GLN A 605 -0.13 -16.73 -21.05
N ARG A 606 1.19 -16.76 -21.10
CA ARG A 606 2.05 -15.67 -20.61
C ARG A 606 2.00 -14.49 -21.57
N GLY A 607 1.80 -13.28 -21.03
CA GLY A 607 1.95 -12.04 -21.80
C GLY A 607 3.41 -11.78 -22.20
N LEU A 608 3.58 -11.03 -23.28
CA LEU A 608 4.86 -10.56 -23.78
C LEU A 608 5.54 -9.60 -22.78
N VAL A 609 4.77 -8.73 -22.13
CA VAL A 609 5.28 -7.67 -21.23
C VAL A 609 5.13 -8.08 -19.78
N TYR A 610 6.22 -7.95 -19.03
CA TYR A 610 6.27 -8.22 -17.60
C TYR A 610 6.31 -6.90 -16.85
N PHE A 611 5.27 -6.63 -16.08
CA PHE A 611 5.20 -5.46 -15.22
C PHE A 611 5.76 -5.85 -13.87
N SER A 612 6.81 -5.16 -13.39
CA SER A 612 7.18 -5.25 -11.98
C SER A 612 6.11 -4.58 -11.11
N ASP A 613 6.14 -4.85 -9.81
CA ASP A 613 5.55 -3.90 -8.86
C ASP A 613 6.26 -2.55 -8.99
N ALA A 614 5.55 -1.46 -8.70
CA ALA A 614 6.17 -0.14 -8.58
C ALA A 614 6.49 0.13 -7.11
N TYR A 615 7.77 0.25 -6.79
CA TYR A 615 8.27 0.47 -5.43
C TYR A 615 8.65 1.93 -5.25
N LEU A 616 8.49 2.44 -4.03
CA LEU A 616 8.96 3.77 -3.68
C LEU A 616 10.50 3.81 -3.76
N THR A 617 11.04 4.91 -4.27
CA THR A 617 12.50 5.06 -4.46
C THR A 617 13.23 5.19 -3.12
N ASP A 618 12.59 5.84 -2.15
CA ASP A 618 13.03 5.93 -0.76
C ASP A 618 11.97 5.23 0.12
N ALA A 619 12.39 4.24 0.90
CA ALA A 619 11.48 3.49 1.77
C ALA A 619 11.01 4.32 2.99
N LEU A 620 11.77 5.36 3.37
CA LEU A 620 11.39 6.26 4.44
C LEU A 620 10.44 7.32 3.88
N VAL A 621 9.15 7.14 4.14
CA VAL A 621 8.15 8.13 3.75
C VAL A 621 8.07 9.21 4.82
N PRO A 622 8.42 10.47 4.52
CA PRO A 622 8.25 11.54 5.48
C PRO A 622 6.77 11.67 5.84
N GLY A 623 6.44 11.77 7.14
CA GLY A 623 5.06 11.98 7.62
C GLY A 623 4.34 13.15 6.93
N ARG A 624 5.11 14.13 6.46
CA ARG A 624 4.64 15.29 5.67
C ARG A 624 4.06 14.97 4.29
N SER A 625 4.22 13.74 3.79
CA SER A 625 3.81 13.32 2.43
C SER A 625 2.46 12.61 2.40
N TRP A 626 1.80 12.53 3.55
CA TRP A 626 0.45 12.01 3.71
C TRP A 626 -0.53 13.16 3.83
N CYS A 627 -1.67 13.07 3.16
CA CYS A 627 -2.72 14.07 3.24
C CYS A 627 -4.04 13.38 3.57
N SER A 628 -4.92 14.07 4.28
CA SER A 628 -6.29 13.61 4.51
C SER A 628 -7.32 14.47 3.80
N MET A 629 -8.45 13.86 3.49
CA MET A 629 -9.62 14.55 2.96
C MET A 629 -10.88 13.84 3.45
N ASP A 630 -11.85 14.65 3.86
CA ASP A 630 -13.18 14.20 4.24
C ASP A 630 -14.11 14.21 3.02
N GLY A 631 -14.86 13.13 2.82
CA GLY A 631 -15.89 13.00 1.81
C GLY A 631 -17.28 13.02 2.43
N VAL A 632 -18.18 13.87 1.93
CA VAL A 632 -19.59 13.88 2.31
C VAL A 632 -20.44 13.46 1.12
N LYS A 633 -21.32 12.48 1.32
CA LYS A 633 -22.33 12.12 0.32
C LYS A 633 -23.48 13.12 0.36
N MET A 634 -23.87 13.61 -0.80
CA MET A 634 -25.05 14.47 -0.97
C MET A 634 -26.18 13.64 -1.59
N ASP A 635 -27.39 13.81 -1.07
CA ASP A 635 -28.61 13.30 -1.68
C ASP A 635 -28.94 14.14 -2.93
N PRO A 636 -28.96 13.54 -4.13
CA PRO A 636 -29.28 14.25 -5.37
C PRO A 636 -30.73 14.77 -5.44
N ALA A 637 -31.69 14.14 -4.75
CA ALA A 637 -33.10 14.54 -4.83
C ALA A 637 -33.38 15.83 -4.05
N THR A 638 -32.70 16.02 -2.92
CA THR A 638 -32.89 17.16 -2.02
C THR A 638 -31.75 18.18 -2.09
N GLY A 639 -30.55 17.78 -2.51
CA GLY A 639 -29.34 18.59 -2.40
C GLY A 639 -28.81 18.71 -0.97
N GLY A 640 -29.30 17.89 -0.04
CA GLY A 640 -28.86 17.81 1.35
C GLY A 640 -27.76 16.76 1.57
N PRO A 641 -26.98 16.84 2.67
CA PRO A 641 -26.06 15.77 3.05
C PRO A 641 -26.83 14.52 3.48
N THR A 642 -26.32 13.33 3.13
CA THR A 642 -26.83 12.06 3.66
C THR A 642 -26.19 11.79 5.03
N GLU A 643 -27.00 11.56 6.06
CA GLU A 643 -26.51 11.22 7.40
C GLU A 643 -25.67 9.93 7.36
N GLU A 644 -24.64 9.86 8.23
CA GLU A 644 -23.71 8.74 8.39
C GLU A 644 -22.88 8.34 7.15
N ALA A 645 -23.07 8.99 6.00
CA ALA A 645 -22.38 8.69 4.75
C ALA A 645 -21.09 9.52 4.56
N LYS A 646 -20.29 9.63 5.63
CA LYS A 646 -18.96 10.26 5.60
C LYS A 646 -17.90 9.21 5.24
N ALA A 647 -16.95 9.56 4.38
CA ALA A 647 -15.80 8.72 4.06
C ALA A 647 -14.51 9.49 4.29
N ASP A 648 -13.56 8.89 5.01
CA ASP A 648 -12.30 9.53 5.36
C ASP A 648 -11.13 8.89 4.58
N TYR A 649 -10.36 9.73 3.88
CA TYR A 649 -9.28 9.29 3.00
C TYR A 649 -7.92 9.67 3.58
N LEU A 650 -6.97 8.72 3.60
CA LEU A 650 -5.55 8.98 3.82
C LEU A 650 -4.77 8.59 2.57
N PHE A 651 -4.22 9.58 1.87
CA PHE A 651 -3.59 9.39 0.57
C PHE A 651 -2.20 10.00 0.52
N ALA A 652 -1.41 9.46 -0.40
CA ALA A 652 -0.04 9.90 -0.65
C ALA A 652 -0.05 11.06 -1.65
N PHE A 653 0.61 12.16 -1.29
CA PHE A 653 0.78 13.33 -2.15
C PHE A 653 2.08 14.05 -1.79
N GLY A 654 2.92 14.32 -2.79
CA GLY A 654 4.16 15.04 -2.57
C GLY A 654 5.21 14.75 -3.64
N LYS A 655 5.98 15.79 -3.98
CA LYS A 655 7.08 15.71 -4.98
C LYS A 655 8.20 14.74 -4.58
N ASP A 656 8.32 14.44 -3.29
CA ASP A 656 9.33 13.56 -2.72
C ASP A 656 8.93 12.07 -2.85
N LEU A 657 7.66 11.79 -3.21
CA LEU A 657 7.17 10.43 -3.45
C LEU A 657 7.36 10.06 -4.92
N SER A 658 8.42 9.32 -5.20
CA SER A 658 8.77 8.82 -6.53
C SER A 658 8.73 7.29 -6.57
N PHE A 659 7.94 6.72 -7.47
CA PHE A 659 7.84 5.28 -7.66
C PHE A 659 8.64 4.84 -8.88
N ASN A 660 9.38 3.73 -8.75
CA ASN A 660 10.12 3.08 -9.82
C ASN A 660 9.40 1.81 -10.27
N LEU A 661 9.18 1.71 -11.57
CA LEU A 661 8.53 0.59 -12.26
C LEU A 661 9.47 0.06 -13.35
N ARG A 662 9.52 -1.24 -13.53
CA ARG A 662 10.29 -1.90 -14.59
C ARG A 662 9.37 -2.71 -15.49
N LEU A 663 9.56 -2.58 -16.79
CA LEU A 663 8.97 -3.46 -17.80
C LEU A 663 10.07 -4.34 -18.40
N ASP A 664 9.86 -5.64 -18.42
CA ASP A 664 10.74 -6.61 -19.11
C ASP A 664 9.99 -7.27 -20.27
N ILE A 665 10.64 -7.33 -21.43
CA ILE A 665 10.16 -8.02 -22.63
C ILE A 665 11.27 -8.96 -23.10
N GLN A 666 10.92 -10.24 -23.30
CA GLN A 666 11.87 -11.28 -23.68
C GLN A 666 11.55 -11.82 -25.07
N ASN A 667 12.57 -11.99 -25.90
CA ASN A 667 12.52 -12.60 -27.24
C ASN A 667 11.46 -11.92 -28.13
N LEU A 668 11.53 -10.59 -28.20
CA LEU A 668 10.70 -9.81 -29.11
C LEU A 668 11.07 -10.16 -30.56
N SER A 669 10.07 -10.49 -31.37
CA SER A 669 10.26 -10.87 -32.77
C SER A 669 9.59 -9.87 -33.71
N GLU A 670 9.85 -9.99 -35.02
CA GLU A 670 9.18 -9.15 -36.02
C GLU A 670 7.65 -9.32 -36.03
N GLN A 671 7.14 -10.50 -35.67
CA GLN A 671 5.71 -10.79 -35.58
C GLN A 671 5.03 -10.02 -34.43
N ASP A 672 5.82 -9.59 -33.43
CA ASP A 672 5.33 -8.87 -32.26
C ASP A 672 5.28 -7.36 -32.48
N MET A 673 5.82 -6.85 -33.58
CA MET A 673 6.01 -5.40 -33.80
C MET A 673 4.70 -4.63 -33.79
N GLU A 674 3.61 -5.22 -34.30
CA GLU A 674 2.28 -4.61 -34.23
C GLU A 674 1.81 -4.46 -32.78
N ALA A 675 1.90 -5.53 -31.99
CA ALA A 675 1.54 -5.51 -30.58
C ALA A 675 2.44 -4.53 -29.79
N PHE A 676 3.75 -4.54 -30.07
CA PHE A 676 4.70 -3.64 -29.43
C PHE A 676 4.43 -2.17 -29.77
N SER A 677 3.99 -1.86 -31.00
CA SER A 677 3.59 -0.50 -31.37
C SER A 677 2.49 0.03 -30.47
N ILE A 678 1.52 -0.81 -30.08
CA ILE A 678 0.51 -0.44 -29.07
C ILE A 678 1.17 -0.10 -27.72
N LEU A 679 2.14 -0.89 -27.27
CA LEU A 679 2.87 -0.58 -26.02
C LEU A 679 3.58 0.78 -26.09
N THR A 680 4.19 1.15 -27.22
CA THR A 680 4.85 2.46 -27.36
C THR A 680 3.85 3.63 -27.21
N HIS A 681 2.66 3.51 -27.79
CA HIS A 681 1.57 4.48 -27.60
C HIS A 681 1.04 4.51 -26.16
N LEU A 682 1.00 3.37 -25.46
CA LEU A 682 0.63 3.32 -24.05
C LEU A 682 1.67 3.98 -23.14
N LEU A 683 2.96 3.84 -23.45
CA LEU A 683 4.02 4.55 -22.73
C LEU A 683 3.88 6.06 -22.91
N GLU A 684 3.49 6.50 -24.11
CA GLU A 684 3.19 7.90 -24.39
C GLU A 684 1.92 8.40 -23.67
N ASP A 685 0.86 7.61 -23.65
CA ASP A 685 -0.34 7.91 -22.88
C ASP A 685 -0.02 8.00 -21.37
N PHE A 686 0.85 7.13 -20.85
CA PHE A 686 1.30 7.20 -19.45
C PHE A 686 2.14 8.45 -19.19
N ARG A 687 2.97 8.88 -20.14
CA ARG A 687 3.73 10.15 -20.06
C ARG A 687 2.82 11.37 -20.01
N LYS A 688 1.75 11.37 -20.80
CA LYS A 688 0.72 12.43 -20.82
C LYS A 688 -0.20 12.40 -19.59
N GLY A 689 -0.16 11.32 -18.82
CA GLY A 689 -0.99 11.12 -17.64
C GLY A 689 -2.40 10.64 -17.96
N ASP A 690 -2.58 9.91 -19.05
CA ASP A 690 -3.89 9.40 -19.52
C ASP A 690 -4.17 7.94 -19.10
N ILE A 691 -3.26 7.33 -18.32
CA ILE A 691 -3.43 5.99 -17.73
C ILE A 691 -3.54 6.13 -16.20
N PRO A 692 -4.75 6.20 -15.64
CA PRO A 692 -4.91 6.36 -14.20
C PRO A 692 -4.68 5.06 -13.42
N LEU A 693 -3.97 5.16 -12.29
CA LEU A 693 -3.68 4.05 -11.38
C LEU A 693 -4.60 4.06 -10.14
N GLY A 694 -4.95 2.88 -9.62
CA GLY A 694 -5.71 2.77 -8.37
C GLY A 694 -7.22 3.06 -8.46
N GLY A 695 -7.79 3.51 -7.34
CA GLY A 695 -9.21 3.84 -7.14
C GLY A 695 -9.51 5.34 -7.19
N GLU A 696 -10.77 5.72 -6.98
CA GLU A 696 -11.23 7.14 -6.90
C GLU A 696 -10.85 8.01 -8.12
N LYS A 697 -10.66 7.39 -9.29
CA LYS A 697 -10.23 8.05 -10.54
C LYS A 697 -11.11 9.21 -10.99
N THR A 698 -12.39 9.18 -10.65
CA THR A 698 -13.37 10.23 -10.99
C THR A 698 -13.26 11.46 -10.10
N CYS A 699 -12.44 11.37 -9.05
CA CYS A 699 -12.15 12.42 -8.07
C CYS A 699 -10.68 12.87 -8.15
N GLY A 700 -10.04 12.77 -9.32
CA GLY A 700 -8.69 13.30 -9.54
C GLY A 700 -7.56 12.43 -8.98
N PHE A 701 -7.87 11.24 -8.46
CA PHE A 701 -6.85 10.30 -7.98
C PHE A 701 -6.27 9.49 -9.14
N GLY A 702 -4.97 9.19 -9.07
CA GLY A 702 -4.34 8.19 -9.93
C GLY A 702 -3.82 8.68 -11.28
N TRP A 703 -4.10 9.93 -11.69
CA TRP A 703 -3.72 10.50 -12.99
C TRP A 703 -2.25 10.95 -13.03
N VAL A 704 -1.35 10.03 -12.73
CA VAL A 704 0.10 10.26 -12.66
C VAL A 704 0.75 10.28 -14.04
N LYS A 705 1.87 11.00 -14.14
CA LYS A 705 2.69 11.08 -15.35
C LYS A 705 3.94 10.22 -15.22
N GLY A 706 4.06 9.23 -16.11
CA GLY A 706 5.24 8.37 -16.21
C GLY A 706 6.39 9.03 -16.98
N THR A 707 7.62 8.69 -16.62
CA THR A 707 8.83 9.10 -17.36
C THR A 707 9.73 7.90 -17.57
N ILE A 708 10.14 7.67 -18.81
CA ILE A 708 11.17 6.68 -19.13
C ILE A 708 12.52 7.21 -18.64
N ARG A 709 13.20 6.43 -17.80
CA ARG A 709 14.51 6.74 -17.21
C ARG A 709 15.63 5.99 -17.87
N ASN A 710 15.40 4.73 -18.21
CA ASN A 710 16.42 3.88 -18.81
C ASN A 710 15.77 2.91 -19.78
N ILE A 711 16.43 2.70 -20.91
CA ILE A 711 16.16 1.61 -21.84
C ILE A 711 17.44 0.80 -21.96
N HIS A 712 17.33 -0.50 -21.71
CA HIS A 712 18.41 -1.46 -21.92
C HIS A 712 17.94 -2.54 -22.88
N TRP A 713 18.55 -2.59 -24.05
CA TRP A 713 18.34 -3.61 -25.06
C TRP A 713 19.57 -4.50 -25.15
N ILE A 714 19.36 -5.81 -25.08
CA ILE A 714 20.39 -6.80 -25.37
C ILE A 714 19.88 -7.79 -26.42
N THR A 715 20.75 -8.17 -27.34
CA THR A 715 20.43 -9.11 -28.43
C THR A 715 21.60 -10.03 -28.74
N GLY A 716 21.29 -11.27 -29.10
CA GLY A 716 22.26 -12.25 -29.59
C GLY A 716 22.67 -11.98 -31.05
N ALA A 717 21.83 -11.26 -31.79
CA ALA A 717 22.09 -10.93 -33.19
C ALA A 717 23.17 -9.83 -33.32
N PRO A 718 24.16 -9.98 -34.21
CA PRO A 718 25.08 -8.89 -34.55
C PRO A 718 24.32 -7.62 -34.98
N PRO A 719 24.90 -6.42 -34.80
CA PRO A 719 24.24 -5.16 -35.15
C PRO A 719 23.74 -5.09 -36.61
N GLN A 720 24.42 -5.77 -37.54
CA GLN A 720 24.02 -5.84 -38.94
C GLN A 720 22.76 -6.69 -39.16
N GLU A 721 22.46 -7.63 -38.26
CA GLU A 721 21.38 -8.60 -38.34
C GLU A 721 20.22 -8.32 -37.37
N ASP A 722 20.39 -7.40 -36.41
CA ASP A 722 19.35 -7.03 -35.45
C ASP A 722 18.22 -6.20 -36.10
N SER A 723 17.31 -6.88 -36.80
CA SER A 723 16.18 -6.23 -37.47
C SER A 723 15.18 -5.65 -36.46
N VAL A 724 15.01 -6.29 -35.30
CA VAL A 724 14.10 -5.83 -34.24
C VAL A 724 14.63 -4.55 -33.60
N GLY A 725 15.89 -4.54 -33.14
CA GLY A 725 16.52 -3.35 -32.59
C GLY A 725 16.54 -2.18 -33.57
N LYS A 726 16.82 -2.43 -34.86
CA LYS A 726 16.74 -1.40 -35.91
C LYS A 726 15.35 -0.79 -36.05
N LYS A 727 14.27 -1.59 -35.99
CA LYS A 727 12.89 -1.08 -36.04
C LYS A 727 12.52 -0.29 -34.78
N LEU A 728 13.07 -0.66 -33.62
CA LEU A 728 12.78 -0.02 -32.34
C LEU A 728 13.52 1.31 -32.17
N PHE A 729 14.82 1.34 -32.49
CA PHE A 729 15.75 2.41 -32.11
C PHE A 729 16.40 3.12 -33.30
N GLY A 730 16.16 2.65 -34.53
CA GLY A 730 16.85 3.13 -35.74
C GLY A 730 18.25 2.53 -35.91
N LYS A 731 19.10 3.17 -36.72
CA LYS A 731 20.48 2.71 -37.01
C LYS A 731 21.43 3.03 -35.85
N GLN A 732 21.26 2.38 -34.70
CA GLN A 732 22.18 2.51 -33.55
C GLN A 732 23.16 1.33 -33.49
N THR A 733 24.38 1.60 -33.02
CA THR A 733 25.43 0.59 -32.83
C THR A 733 25.35 0.00 -31.44
N HIS A 734 25.37 -1.33 -31.36
CA HIS A 734 25.42 -2.04 -30.09
C HIS A 734 26.88 -2.34 -29.70
N ALA A 735 27.24 -2.09 -28.44
CA ALA A 735 28.54 -2.50 -27.91
C ALA A 735 28.49 -3.99 -27.53
N ARG A 736 29.60 -4.72 -27.69
CA ARG A 736 29.69 -6.10 -27.20
C ARG A 736 29.86 -6.09 -25.68
N ASP A 737 29.02 -6.83 -24.97
CA ASP A 737 29.04 -7.00 -23.52
C ASP A 737 28.82 -8.49 -23.19
N GLY A 738 29.92 -9.21 -22.94
CA GLY A 738 29.91 -10.67 -22.80
C GLY A 738 29.36 -11.37 -24.05
N ILE A 739 28.26 -12.12 -23.88
CA ILE A 739 27.57 -12.81 -24.99
C ILE A 739 26.60 -11.92 -25.76
N TRP A 740 26.30 -10.73 -25.24
CA TRP A 740 25.27 -9.85 -25.77
C TRP A 740 25.86 -8.72 -26.61
N TYR A 741 25.09 -8.27 -27.59
CA TYR A 741 25.19 -6.91 -28.11
C TYR A 741 24.21 -6.03 -27.35
N SER A 742 24.71 -4.94 -26.76
CA SER A 742 24.02 -4.13 -25.75
C SER A 742 23.86 -2.69 -26.20
N LEU A 743 22.68 -2.11 -25.96
CA LEU A 743 22.37 -0.70 -26.09
C LEU A 743 21.74 -0.20 -24.78
N ASN A 744 22.35 0.83 -24.19
CA ASN A 744 21.90 1.47 -22.97
C ASN A 744 21.62 2.94 -23.22
N LEU A 745 20.39 3.37 -23.02
CA LEU A 745 19.95 4.75 -23.17
C LEU A 745 19.38 5.26 -21.85
N LYS A 746 19.73 6.49 -21.46
CA LYS A 746 19.31 7.11 -20.20
C LYS A 746 18.57 8.43 -20.45
N ASP A 747 17.63 8.73 -19.57
CA ASP A 747 16.86 9.98 -19.49
C ASP A 747 16.35 10.46 -20.86
N GLU A 748 16.74 11.65 -21.32
CA GLU A 748 16.22 12.23 -22.58
C GLU A 748 16.45 11.32 -23.79
N ALA A 749 17.63 10.69 -23.90
CA ALA A 749 17.90 9.75 -24.98
C ALA A 749 16.95 8.54 -24.91
N ALA A 750 16.57 8.09 -23.71
CA ALA A 750 15.62 6.99 -23.53
C ALA A 750 14.16 7.40 -23.85
N LYS A 751 13.76 8.65 -23.56
CA LYS A 751 12.40 9.14 -23.85
C LYS A 751 12.09 9.21 -25.34
N GLU A 752 13.10 9.57 -26.14
CA GLU A 752 12.97 9.71 -27.60
C GLU A 752 13.42 8.46 -28.36
N ALA A 753 13.93 7.43 -27.68
CA ALA A 753 14.51 6.25 -28.31
C ALA A 753 13.52 5.40 -29.11
N LEU A 754 12.30 5.22 -28.58
CA LEU A 754 11.34 4.26 -29.12
C LEU A 754 10.60 4.87 -30.30
N HIS A 755 10.76 4.26 -31.47
CA HIS A 755 10.00 4.64 -32.65
C HIS A 755 8.51 4.34 -32.46
N ILE A 756 7.67 5.36 -32.67
CA ILE A 756 6.21 5.26 -32.57
C ILE A 756 5.64 5.05 -33.97
N ALA A 757 5.26 3.80 -34.27
CA ALA A 757 4.59 3.48 -35.52
C ALA A 757 3.11 3.94 -35.49
N PRO A 758 2.57 4.51 -36.59
CA PRO A 758 1.16 4.85 -36.71
C PRO A 758 0.22 3.67 -36.45
N LEU A 759 -0.91 3.92 -35.78
CA LEU A 759 -2.01 2.95 -35.69
C LEU A 759 -3.07 3.30 -36.73
N ALA A 760 -3.15 2.50 -37.80
CA ALA A 760 -4.14 2.75 -38.86
C ALA A 760 -5.57 2.49 -38.37
N PRO A 761 -6.49 3.48 -38.44
CA PRO A 761 -7.91 3.26 -38.18
C PRO A 761 -8.54 2.47 -39.33
N LYS A 762 -9.51 1.59 -39.03
CA LYS A 762 -10.37 0.95 -40.03
C LYS A 762 -11.74 1.64 -40.06
N GLY A 763 -11.93 2.65 -40.93
CA GLY A 763 -13.25 3.27 -41.16
C GLY A 763 -13.28 4.80 -41.17
N LYS A 764 -14.48 5.36 -41.41
CA LYS A 764 -14.74 6.80 -41.61
C LYS A 764 -14.49 7.66 -40.36
N LYS A 765 -14.21 8.95 -40.62
CA LYS A 765 -13.79 10.01 -39.67
C LYS A 765 -14.91 10.68 -38.87
N ASP A 766 -16.18 10.28 -39.03
CA ASP A 766 -17.29 10.93 -38.32
C ASP A 766 -17.29 10.54 -36.83
N VAL A 767 -17.76 11.46 -35.97
CA VAL A 767 -17.95 11.21 -34.54
C VAL A 767 -18.92 10.05 -34.36
N GLN A 768 -18.40 8.88 -34.02
CA GLN A 768 -19.20 7.69 -33.74
C GLN A 768 -20.08 7.94 -32.51
N PRO A 769 -21.28 7.36 -32.42
CA PRO A 769 -22.07 7.44 -31.19
C PRO A 769 -21.32 6.80 -30.01
N PRO A 770 -21.60 7.20 -28.76
CA PRO A 770 -21.05 6.52 -27.59
C PRO A 770 -21.34 5.01 -27.63
N PRO A 771 -20.36 4.14 -27.28
CA PRO A 771 -20.61 2.71 -27.24
C PRO A 771 -21.64 2.39 -26.16
N ARG A 772 -22.55 1.44 -26.42
CA ARG A 772 -23.55 0.98 -25.46
C ARG A 772 -23.32 -0.48 -25.12
N SER A 773 -23.50 -0.82 -23.85
CA SER A 773 -23.42 -2.21 -23.37
C SER A 773 -24.66 -2.99 -23.82
N LYS A 774 -24.64 -4.32 -23.63
CA LYS A 774 -25.83 -5.17 -23.82
C LYS A 774 -27.00 -4.79 -22.92
N GLN A 775 -26.74 -4.11 -21.80
CA GLN A 775 -27.75 -3.63 -20.86
C GLN A 775 -28.20 -2.18 -21.15
N GLY A 776 -27.73 -1.57 -22.25
CA GLY A 776 -28.21 -0.28 -22.75
C GLY A 776 -27.49 0.96 -22.22
N PHE A 777 -26.73 0.86 -21.13
CA PHE A 777 -25.92 1.97 -20.60
C PHE A 777 -24.69 2.28 -21.48
N ILE A 778 -24.17 3.51 -21.40
CA ILE A 778 -22.97 3.92 -22.14
C ILE A 778 -21.73 3.21 -21.55
N SER A 779 -21.08 2.42 -22.40
CA SER A 779 -19.95 1.58 -22.03
C SER A 779 -18.65 2.36 -21.93
N HIS A 780 -17.76 1.90 -21.05
CA HIS A 780 -16.37 2.33 -20.93
C HIS A 780 -15.40 1.46 -21.75
N SER A 781 -15.88 0.46 -22.50
CA SER A 781 -15.02 -0.53 -23.17
C SER A 781 -14.30 0.02 -24.40
N ALA A 782 -14.81 1.10 -25.00
CA ALA A 782 -14.21 1.83 -26.12
C ALA A 782 -14.49 3.34 -25.98
N PHE A 783 -13.88 4.14 -26.85
CA PHE A 783 -14.19 5.56 -26.99
C PHE A 783 -15.14 5.79 -28.16
N GLY A 784 -16.11 6.68 -27.95
CA GLY A 784 -17.05 7.18 -28.94
C GLY A 784 -17.62 8.51 -28.46
N GLY A 785 -18.59 9.07 -29.17
CA GLY A 785 -19.15 10.39 -28.89
C GLY A 785 -18.07 11.45 -28.72
N TYR A 786 -18.27 12.32 -27.72
CA TYR A 786 -17.31 13.36 -27.38
C TYR A 786 -16.45 12.96 -26.18
N CYS A 787 -15.13 12.98 -26.38
CA CYS A 787 -14.11 12.82 -25.35
C CYS A 787 -13.20 14.05 -25.33
N GLY A 788 -12.66 14.41 -24.17
CA GLY A 788 -11.80 15.58 -24.09
C GLY A 788 -11.33 15.95 -22.69
N VAL A 789 -10.70 17.11 -22.62
CA VAL A 789 -10.22 17.73 -21.39
C VAL A 789 -10.66 19.19 -21.38
N LEU A 790 -11.28 19.62 -20.29
CA LEU A 790 -11.57 21.02 -20.00
C LEU A 790 -10.56 21.54 -18.99
N SER A 791 -9.88 22.61 -19.34
CA SER A 791 -9.01 23.35 -18.41
C SER A 791 -9.79 24.53 -17.88
N ILE A 792 -9.92 24.62 -16.56
CA ILE A 792 -10.86 25.54 -15.92
C ILE A 792 -10.11 26.41 -14.91
N GLN A 793 -10.37 27.71 -14.94
CA GLN A 793 -9.96 28.66 -13.93
C GLN A 793 -11.16 29.00 -13.03
N GLY A 794 -10.96 28.90 -11.72
CA GLY A 794 -11.89 29.41 -10.72
C GLY A 794 -11.44 30.74 -10.16
N GLU A 795 -12.37 31.68 -10.01
CA GLU A 795 -12.20 32.99 -9.39
C GLU A 795 -13.14 33.11 -8.19
N VAL A 796 -12.57 33.29 -6.99
CA VAL A 796 -13.35 33.50 -5.76
C VAL A 796 -13.99 34.89 -5.79
N LEU A 797 -15.31 34.98 -5.64
CA LEU A 797 -16.07 36.24 -5.66
C LEU A 797 -16.45 36.71 -4.26
N THR A 798 -16.77 35.78 -3.35
CA THR A 798 -16.98 36.06 -1.93
C THR A 798 -16.13 35.12 -1.09
N PRO A 799 -15.79 35.44 0.17
CA PRO A 799 -14.90 34.59 0.97
C PRO A 799 -15.32 33.12 0.94
N LEU A 800 -14.39 32.25 0.56
CA LEU A 800 -14.64 30.84 0.29
C LEU A 800 -13.88 29.99 1.31
N SER A 801 -14.61 29.15 2.05
CA SER A 801 -14.02 28.24 3.02
C SER A 801 -14.53 26.82 2.81
N ILE A 802 -13.59 25.92 2.55
CA ILE A 802 -13.73 24.48 2.73
C ILE A 802 -12.67 24.14 3.76
N LYS A 803 -13.06 23.60 4.91
CA LYS A 803 -12.15 23.32 6.02
C LYS A 803 -11.11 22.26 5.62
N GLU A 804 -9.86 22.41 6.08
CA GLU A 804 -8.85 21.33 6.03
C GLU A 804 -9.25 20.13 6.91
N SER A 805 -8.84 18.93 6.52
CA SER A 805 -9.07 17.70 7.29
C SER A 805 -8.00 17.50 8.37
N GLY A 806 -8.36 16.78 9.44
CA GLY A 806 -7.44 16.46 10.55
C GLY A 806 -7.48 17.45 11.71
N GLU A 807 -6.36 17.53 12.42
CA GLU A 807 -6.16 18.35 13.61
C GLU A 807 -6.38 19.85 13.32
N PRO A 808 -6.95 20.64 14.26
CA PRO A 808 -7.03 22.09 14.09
C PRO A 808 -5.65 22.71 13.89
N SER A 809 -5.50 23.64 12.94
CA SER A 809 -4.27 24.44 12.81
C SER A 809 -4.13 25.46 13.95
N PHE A 810 -5.24 25.84 14.59
CA PHE A 810 -5.28 26.79 15.69
C PHE A 810 -6.21 26.28 16.79
N VAL A 811 -5.82 26.44 18.04
CA VAL A 811 -6.60 26.05 19.22
C VAL A 811 -6.53 27.18 20.23
N HIS A 812 -7.68 27.54 20.81
CA HIS A 812 -7.78 28.44 21.94
C HIS A 812 -8.48 27.71 23.09
N VAL A 813 -7.89 27.77 24.28
CA VAL A 813 -8.44 27.21 25.50
C VAL A 813 -9.04 28.38 26.29
N PRO A 814 -10.38 28.45 26.47
CA PRO A 814 -11.01 29.48 27.28
C PRO A 814 -10.59 29.41 28.75
N ASP A 815 -10.76 30.51 29.49
CA ASP A 815 -10.45 30.59 30.92
C ASP A 815 -11.29 29.60 31.76
N ASP A 816 -12.55 29.35 31.35
CA ASP A 816 -13.39 28.32 31.94
C ASP A 816 -13.26 26.99 31.15
N PRO A 817 -12.68 25.93 31.75
CA PRO A 817 -12.54 24.64 31.09
C PRO A 817 -13.88 23.99 30.69
N LEU A 818 -15.00 24.35 31.33
CA LEU A 818 -16.33 23.83 31.02
C LEU A 818 -16.86 24.34 29.66
N GLU A 819 -16.34 25.46 29.17
CA GLU A 819 -16.70 26.01 27.86
C GLU A 819 -16.15 25.19 26.69
N GLY A 820 -15.09 24.41 26.94
CA GLY A 820 -14.41 23.57 25.96
C GLY A 820 -13.60 24.36 24.93
N VAL A 821 -12.63 23.69 24.30
CA VAL A 821 -11.70 24.33 23.37
C VAL A 821 -12.40 24.93 22.13
N ILE A 822 -11.85 26.03 21.62
CA ILE A 822 -12.28 26.66 20.38
C ILE A 822 -11.24 26.37 19.29
N ASN A 823 -11.69 25.72 18.22
CA ASN A 823 -10.82 25.22 17.16
C ASN A 823 -10.90 26.10 15.91
N GLY A 824 -9.74 26.33 15.31
CA GLY A 824 -9.56 27.02 14.05
C GLY A 824 -8.86 26.13 13.02
N TRP A 825 -9.38 26.14 11.80
CA TRP A 825 -8.79 25.43 10.66
C TRP A 825 -8.43 26.40 9.55
N GLU A 826 -7.36 26.07 8.83
CA GLU A 826 -7.08 26.67 7.54
C GLU A 826 -8.15 26.26 6.50
N PRO A 827 -8.30 27.05 5.41
CA PRO A 827 -8.91 26.52 4.18
C PRO A 827 -8.18 25.26 3.72
N PHE A 828 -8.88 24.38 3.01
CA PHE A 828 -8.36 23.08 2.61
C PHE A 828 -7.00 23.22 1.92
N SER A 829 -6.01 22.55 2.46
CA SER A 829 -4.67 22.44 1.91
C SER A 829 -4.28 20.99 1.72
N MET A 830 -3.45 20.75 0.71
CA MET A 830 -2.80 19.46 0.50
C MET A 830 -1.70 19.30 1.55
N SER A 831 -2.08 18.86 2.75
CA SER A 831 -1.21 18.84 3.91
C SER A 831 -1.46 17.67 4.87
N PRO A 832 -0.49 17.37 5.75
CA PRO A 832 -0.62 16.35 6.79
C PRO A 832 -1.84 16.52 7.70
N PRO A 833 -2.45 15.41 8.14
CA PRO A 833 -3.54 15.45 9.12
C PRO A 833 -3.12 16.05 10.46
N GLU A 834 -1.84 15.94 10.82
CA GLU A 834 -1.26 16.47 12.05
C GLU A 834 -0.76 17.90 11.84
N ALA A 835 -1.09 18.82 12.75
CA ALA A 835 -0.81 20.24 12.60
C ALA A 835 0.70 20.56 12.72
N SER A 836 1.43 19.80 13.54
CA SER A 836 2.88 19.94 13.77
C SER A 836 3.72 19.65 12.53
N LEU A 837 3.26 18.75 11.65
CA LEU A 837 3.98 18.30 10.45
C LEU A 837 3.74 19.18 9.22
N ARG A 838 2.92 20.21 9.39
CA ARG A 838 2.21 20.89 8.33
C ARG A 838 3.05 22.12 7.94
N ALA A 839 3.52 22.20 6.69
CA ALA A 839 4.43 23.28 6.25
C ALA A 839 3.78 24.69 6.29
N PRO A 840 4.51 25.76 6.67
CA PRO A 840 3.96 27.11 6.77
C PRO A 840 3.38 27.66 5.46
N SER A 841 4.02 27.36 4.33
CA SER A 841 3.65 27.87 2.99
C SER A 841 2.45 27.16 2.33
N ARG A 842 1.58 26.52 3.13
CA ARG A 842 0.37 25.72 2.77
C ARG A 842 -0.04 25.76 1.28
N LEU A 843 -0.14 24.57 0.65
CA LEU A 843 -0.69 24.45 -0.71
C LEU A 843 -2.22 24.36 -0.66
N TYR A 844 -2.92 25.49 -0.75
CA TYR A 844 -4.38 25.53 -0.76
C TYR A 844 -4.99 24.96 -2.03
N ALA A 845 -6.13 24.29 -1.88
CA ALA A 845 -6.88 23.74 -3.00
C ALA A 845 -8.39 23.71 -2.74
N LEU A 846 -9.19 23.63 -3.80
CA LEU A 846 -10.55 23.11 -3.69
C LEU A 846 -10.52 21.59 -3.89
N PRO A 847 -11.08 20.79 -2.97
CA PRO A 847 -11.15 19.34 -3.14
C PRO A 847 -11.95 18.96 -4.38
N SER A 848 -11.43 17.98 -5.13
CA SER A 848 -12.08 17.45 -6.33
C SER A 848 -13.52 16.98 -6.08
N LYS A 849 -13.77 16.31 -4.94
CA LYS A 849 -15.11 15.85 -4.55
C LYS A 849 -16.09 17.00 -4.33
N SER A 850 -15.63 18.12 -3.77
CA SER A 850 -16.47 19.30 -3.56
C SER A 850 -16.83 19.98 -4.88
N ILE A 851 -15.86 20.11 -5.80
CA ILE A 851 -16.10 20.65 -7.16
C ILE A 851 -17.08 19.75 -7.90
N ARG A 852 -16.82 18.43 -7.93
CA ARG A 852 -17.69 17.44 -8.55
C ARG A 852 -19.09 17.47 -7.98
N GLY A 853 -19.25 17.54 -6.66
CA GLY A 853 -20.55 17.60 -5.99
C GLY A 853 -21.35 18.85 -6.37
N MET A 854 -20.68 20.01 -6.42
CA MET A 854 -21.28 21.29 -6.83
C MET A 854 -21.77 21.23 -8.28
N ILE A 855 -20.92 20.79 -9.21
CA ILE A 855 -21.29 20.69 -10.64
C ILE A 855 -22.35 19.61 -10.87
N ARG A 856 -22.23 18.47 -10.17
CA ARG A 856 -23.23 17.39 -10.21
C ARG A 856 -24.60 17.92 -9.79
N HIS A 857 -24.69 18.69 -8.71
CA HIS A 857 -25.96 19.24 -8.22
C HIS A 857 -26.65 20.14 -9.26
N ILE A 858 -25.89 21.05 -9.89
CA ILE A 858 -26.43 21.91 -10.96
C ILE A 858 -26.86 21.06 -12.15
N TYR A 859 -26.06 20.05 -12.53
CA TYR A 859 -26.41 19.14 -13.63
C TYR A 859 -27.66 18.31 -13.33
N THR A 860 -27.88 17.87 -12.08
CA THR A 860 -29.10 17.19 -11.64
C THR A 860 -30.34 18.01 -11.95
N ILE A 861 -30.30 19.30 -11.63
CA ILE A 861 -31.42 20.23 -11.89
C ILE A 861 -31.54 20.49 -13.40
N ALA A 862 -30.44 20.79 -14.08
CA ALA A 862 -30.38 21.08 -15.51
C ALA A 862 -30.80 19.91 -16.43
N SER A 863 -30.88 18.70 -15.88
CA SER A 863 -31.31 17.48 -16.57
C SER A 863 -32.59 16.87 -16.02
N ASP A 864 -33.26 17.53 -15.06
CA ASP A 864 -34.45 17.01 -14.35
C ASP A 864 -34.25 15.57 -13.83
N SER A 865 -33.13 15.32 -13.15
CA SER A 865 -32.79 13.99 -12.62
C SER A 865 -33.44 13.76 -11.23
N SER A 866 -34.73 14.05 -11.09
CA SER A 866 -35.47 13.96 -9.81
C SER A 866 -35.75 12.52 -9.37
N LYS A 867 -35.86 11.59 -10.33
CA LYS A 867 -36.11 10.16 -10.07
C LYS A 867 -34.80 9.41 -9.82
N ALA A 868 -34.78 8.61 -8.77
CA ALA A 868 -33.66 7.72 -8.47
C ALA A 868 -33.48 6.65 -9.56
N SER A 869 -32.23 6.35 -9.90
CA SER A 869 -31.91 5.21 -10.77
C SER A 869 -32.29 3.90 -10.07
N HIS A 870 -33.00 3.03 -10.76
CA HIS A 870 -33.49 1.77 -10.19
C HIS A 870 -32.45 0.64 -10.30
N ASP A 871 -31.89 0.49 -11.49
CA ASP A 871 -30.86 -0.48 -11.82
C ASP A 871 -29.95 0.07 -12.93
N ILE A 872 -28.83 -0.59 -13.18
CA ILE A 872 -27.82 -0.11 -14.13
C ILE A 872 -28.30 0.03 -15.58
N SER A 873 -29.39 -0.63 -15.98
CA SER A 873 -29.99 -0.47 -17.31
C SER A 873 -30.89 0.77 -17.42
N ARG A 874 -31.30 1.34 -16.28
CA ARG A 874 -32.24 2.45 -16.17
C ARG A 874 -31.68 3.56 -15.27
N LEU A 875 -30.57 4.14 -15.71
CA LEU A 875 -29.90 5.26 -15.05
C LEU A 875 -30.58 6.59 -15.44
N ASN A 876 -30.79 7.48 -14.46
CA ASN A 876 -31.13 8.86 -14.77
C ASN A 876 -29.94 9.59 -15.45
N PRO A 877 -30.15 10.74 -16.11
CA PRO A 877 -29.10 11.45 -16.84
C PRO A 877 -27.86 11.79 -15.99
N THR A 878 -28.06 12.16 -14.72
CA THR A 878 -26.95 12.50 -13.82
C THR A 878 -26.13 11.28 -13.44
N ASP A 879 -26.77 10.18 -13.06
CA ASP A 879 -26.11 8.93 -12.67
C ASP A 879 -25.39 8.27 -13.84
N SER A 880 -25.94 8.35 -15.05
CA SER A 880 -25.29 7.92 -16.29
C SER A 880 -23.97 8.65 -16.55
N LEU A 881 -23.88 9.94 -16.20
CA LEU A 881 -22.70 10.78 -16.45
C LEU A 881 -21.72 10.80 -15.28
N PHE A 882 -22.22 11.00 -14.07
CA PHE A 882 -21.44 11.12 -12.84
C PHE A 882 -21.24 9.77 -12.12
N GLY A 883 -21.69 8.65 -12.68
CA GLY A 883 -21.54 7.32 -12.10
C GLY A 883 -22.57 7.02 -11.01
N TRP A 884 -22.71 5.74 -10.70
CA TRP A 884 -23.76 5.23 -9.83
C TRP A 884 -23.34 3.94 -9.13
N VAL A 885 -23.82 3.77 -7.88
CA VAL A 885 -23.67 2.56 -7.08
C VAL A 885 -25.03 2.23 -6.50
N GLY A 886 -25.63 1.13 -6.95
CA GLY A 886 -26.88 0.58 -6.45
C GLY A 886 -26.68 -0.67 -5.60
N SER A 887 -27.80 -1.28 -5.24
CA SER A 887 -27.85 -2.47 -4.40
C SER A 887 -27.73 -3.74 -5.23
N GLY A 888 -26.96 -4.73 -4.73
CA GLY A 888 -26.83 -6.04 -5.34
C GLY A 888 -25.61 -6.21 -6.26
N PRO A 889 -25.38 -7.44 -6.77
CA PRO A 889 -24.18 -7.77 -7.52
C PRO A 889 -24.15 -7.03 -8.85
N ASN A 890 -22.97 -6.50 -9.19
CA ASN A 890 -22.71 -5.82 -10.47
C ASN A 890 -23.57 -4.57 -10.75
N GLN A 891 -24.26 -4.02 -9.75
CA GLN A 891 -25.05 -2.79 -9.84
C GLN A 891 -24.21 -1.54 -9.56
N ALA A 892 -23.09 -1.40 -10.26
CA ALA A 892 -22.23 -0.22 -10.14
C ALA A 892 -21.61 0.15 -11.48
N ILE A 893 -21.50 1.44 -11.77
CA ILE A 893 -20.87 2.00 -12.96
C ILE A 893 -20.02 3.22 -12.60
N MET A 894 -18.83 3.29 -13.17
CA MET A 894 -17.96 4.44 -12.99
C MET A 894 -18.49 5.65 -13.76
N ALA A 895 -18.28 6.85 -13.23
CA ALA A 895 -18.59 8.09 -13.93
C ALA A 895 -17.81 8.21 -15.24
N ARG A 896 -18.36 8.96 -16.18
CA ARG A 896 -17.71 9.38 -17.44
C ARG A 896 -16.98 10.73 -17.33
N LEU A 897 -16.93 11.28 -16.12
CA LEU A 897 -16.24 12.52 -15.77
C LEU A 897 -15.20 12.27 -14.67
N SER A 898 -14.07 12.97 -14.75
CA SER A 898 -13.06 13.03 -13.70
C SER A 898 -12.66 14.48 -13.42
N PHE A 899 -12.67 14.85 -12.14
CA PHE A 899 -12.36 16.20 -11.68
C PHE A 899 -11.05 16.20 -10.88
N ASP A 900 -10.09 17.04 -11.25
CA ASP A 900 -8.88 17.26 -10.46
C ASP A 900 -9.13 18.21 -9.26
N PHE A 901 -8.16 18.26 -8.36
CA PHE A 901 -8.10 19.27 -7.30
C PHE A 901 -7.82 20.65 -7.92
N ALA A 902 -8.50 21.70 -7.45
CA ALA A 902 -8.23 23.06 -7.92
C ALA A 902 -7.20 23.76 -7.05
N LEU A 903 -5.94 23.70 -7.46
CA LEU A 903 -4.83 24.33 -6.73
C LEU A 903 -4.88 25.85 -6.90
N PHE A 904 -4.67 26.58 -5.80
CA PHE A 904 -4.57 28.04 -5.82
C PHE A 904 -3.14 28.47 -6.18
N LYS A 905 -3.00 29.44 -7.10
CA LYS A 905 -1.68 29.98 -7.47
C LYS A 905 -1.10 30.86 -6.35
N LYS A 906 -1.96 31.70 -5.77
CA LYS A 906 -1.75 32.51 -4.56
C LYS A 906 -3.13 32.69 -3.91
N ALA A 907 -3.21 32.52 -2.60
CA ALA A 907 -4.45 32.70 -1.86
C ALA A 907 -4.18 33.60 -0.65
N GLU A 908 -4.86 34.73 -0.59
CA GLU A 908 -4.96 35.52 0.62
C GLU A 908 -6.09 34.96 1.49
N THR A 909 -5.88 34.91 2.79
CA THR A 909 -6.85 34.37 3.73
C THR A 909 -7.15 35.38 4.82
N ALA A 910 -8.37 35.34 5.35
CA ALA A 910 -8.75 36.10 6.54
C ALA A 910 -9.67 35.28 7.44
N TRP A 911 -9.69 35.66 8.71
CA TRP A 911 -10.60 35.12 9.71
C TRP A 911 -11.92 35.87 9.71
N PHE A 912 -13.00 35.12 9.94
CA PHE A 912 -14.34 35.64 10.10
C PHE A 912 -14.99 35.00 11.32
N LYS A 913 -15.63 35.82 12.15
CA LYS A 913 -16.51 35.39 13.24
C LYS A 913 -17.95 35.48 12.79
N VAL A 914 -18.69 34.40 13.01
CA VAL A 914 -20.13 34.31 12.77
C VAL A 914 -20.83 34.03 14.10
N PRO A 915 -21.42 35.04 14.75
CA PRO A 915 -22.14 34.86 16.01
C PRO A 915 -23.39 33.97 15.83
N TYR A 916 -23.61 33.04 16.76
CA TYR A 916 -24.86 32.27 16.84
C TYR A 916 -25.86 32.95 17.80
N PRO A 917 -27.19 32.92 17.52
CA PRO A 917 -27.84 32.35 16.35
C PRO A 917 -27.83 33.31 15.14
N TYR A 918 -27.44 32.81 13.97
CA TYR A 918 -27.42 33.57 12.70
C TYR A 918 -28.62 33.27 11.78
N GLY A 919 -29.49 32.32 12.14
CA GLY A 919 -30.63 31.90 11.31
C GLY A 919 -31.69 32.97 11.05
N MET A 920 -31.69 34.05 11.83
CA MET A 920 -32.65 35.17 11.71
C MET A 920 -32.29 36.18 10.61
N TRP A 921 -31.13 36.07 9.97
CA TRP A 921 -30.71 37.01 8.93
C TRP A 921 -31.18 36.54 7.57
N HIS A 922 -31.93 37.35 6.82
CA HIS A 922 -32.46 37.00 5.50
C HIS A 922 -32.07 38.05 4.45
N TYR A 923 -31.71 37.61 3.25
CA TYR A 923 -31.44 38.51 2.13
C TYR A 923 -32.67 38.60 1.22
N VAL A 924 -33.40 39.73 1.29
CA VAL A 924 -34.68 39.95 0.60
C VAL A 924 -34.66 41.34 -0.02
N ASP A 925 -35.11 41.46 -1.28
CA ASP A 925 -35.15 42.73 -2.04
C ASP A 925 -33.79 43.46 -2.10
N GLY A 926 -32.70 42.71 -2.22
CA GLY A 926 -31.34 43.27 -2.32
C GLY A 926 -30.73 43.73 -0.98
N GLN A 927 -31.41 43.51 0.15
CA GLN A 927 -30.94 43.95 1.47
C GLN A 927 -31.02 42.83 2.52
N TRP A 928 -30.10 42.88 3.49
CA TRP A 928 -30.13 42.00 4.66
C TRP A 928 -31.12 42.53 5.70
N LYS A 929 -32.12 41.71 6.05
CA LYS A 929 -33.13 41.99 7.08
C LYS A 929 -33.02 40.95 8.19
N LYS A 930 -33.12 41.38 9.46
CA LYS A 930 -33.18 40.48 10.61
C LYS A 930 -34.64 40.20 10.95
N ILE A 931 -35.10 38.97 10.76
CA ILE A 931 -36.48 38.56 11.00
C ILE A 931 -36.51 37.59 12.19
N PRO A 932 -36.99 38.05 13.38
CA PRO A 932 -37.03 37.20 14.58
C PRO A 932 -37.89 35.95 14.37
N LYS A 933 -37.47 34.83 14.98
CA LYS A 933 -38.17 33.51 14.97
C LYS A 933 -38.28 32.82 13.60
N GLN A 934 -37.79 33.44 12.52
CA GLN A 934 -37.73 32.79 11.21
C GLN A 934 -36.41 32.01 11.05
N GLN A 935 -36.47 30.83 10.43
CA GLN A 935 -35.31 30.01 10.11
C GLN A 935 -34.70 30.40 8.76
N ALA A 936 -33.41 30.10 8.57
CA ALA A 936 -32.67 30.42 7.37
C ALA A 936 -33.42 30.03 6.07
N SER A 937 -33.64 31.01 5.18
CA SER A 937 -34.37 30.77 3.92
C SER A 937 -33.52 30.05 2.88
N VAL A 938 -34.02 28.92 2.39
CA VAL A 938 -33.41 28.13 1.32
C VAL A 938 -34.30 28.18 0.09
N LEU A 939 -33.73 28.46 -1.08
CA LEU A 939 -34.47 28.40 -2.33
C LEU A 939 -34.59 26.94 -2.76
N HIS A 940 -35.79 26.53 -3.17
CA HIS A 940 -36.06 25.20 -3.71
C HIS A 940 -36.47 25.34 -5.19
N ILE A 941 -35.76 24.66 -6.08
CA ILE A 941 -36.17 24.51 -7.49
C ILE A 941 -37.00 23.23 -7.60
N ALA A 942 -38.11 23.31 -8.35
CA ALA A 942 -39.08 22.21 -8.48
C ALA A 942 -39.62 21.67 -7.15
N GLY A 943 -39.57 22.48 -6.07
CA GLY A 943 -40.07 22.11 -4.74
C GLY A 943 -39.13 21.23 -3.90
N SER A 944 -38.06 20.68 -4.46
CA SER A 944 -37.18 19.73 -3.75
C SER A 944 -35.69 20.11 -3.75
N TRP A 945 -35.16 20.66 -4.85
CA TRP A 945 -33.73 20.89 -4.95
C TRP A 945 -33.29 22.16 -4.25
N ARG A 946 -32.61 21.99 -3.12
CA ARG A 946 -31.99 23.06 -2.36
C ARG A 946 -30.91 23.78 -3.15
N ILE A 947 -31.01 25.10 -3.27
CA ILE A 947 -29.96 25.97 -3.79
C ILE A 947 -29.82 27.23 -2.92
N PHE A 948 -28.61 27.74 -2.80
CA PHE A 948 -28.33 28.95 -2.03
C PHE A 948 -28.13 30.12 -2.98
N PRO A 949 -29.00 31.14 -2.97
CA PRO A 949 -28.80 32.34 -3.75
C PRO A 949 -27.52 33.08 -3.38
N HIS A 950 -26.98 33.87 -4.31
CA HIS A 950 -25.90 34.80 -4.02
C HIS A 950 -26.41 36.02 -3.23
N ALA A 951 -25.55 36.50 -2.34
CA ALA A 951 -25.77 37.65 -1.47
C ALA A 951 -24.40 38.16 -1.00
N PRO A 952 -24.26 39.46 -0.66
CA PRO A 952 -23.08 39.96 0.02
C PRO A 952 -23.01 39.34 1.42
N LEU A 953 -21.86 39.50 2.11
CA LEU A 953 -21.72 39.02 3.48
C LEU A 953 -22.80 39.62 4.39
N ALA A 954 -23.41 38.76 5.22
CA ALA A 954 -24.40 39.23 6.19
C ALA A 954 -23.76 40.21 7.20
N PRO A 955 -24.48 41.25 7.66
CA PRO A 955 -23.93 42.23 8.60
C PRO A 955 -23.44 41.65 9.93
N CYS A 956 -23.90 40.45 10.31
CA CYS A 956 -23.41 39.76 11.51
C CYS A 956 -22.04 39.09 11.34
N VAL A 957 -21.52 39.00 10.12
CA VAL A 957 -20.22 38.40 9.82
C VAL A 957 -19.14 39.45 10.09
N ILE A 958 -18.29 39.18 11.07
CA ILE A 958 -17.25 40.11 11.51
C ILE A 958 -15.91 39.59 10.99
N LYS A 959 -15.20 40.38 10.17
CA LYS A 959 -13.82 40.07 9.79
C LYS A 959 -12.90 40.29 10.99
N LEU A 960 -11.98 39.36 11.22
CA LEU A 960 -10.98 39.43 12.28
C LEU A 960 -9.58 39.56 11.68
N ASP A 961 -8.68 40.23 12.41
CA ASP A 961 -7.28 40.35 12.02
C ASP A 961 -6.49 39.04 12.25
N ASP A 962 -6.86 38.28 13.29
CA ASP A 962 -6.19 37.02 13.67
C ASP A 962 -7.16 36.05 14.38
N PHE A 963 -6.72 34.81 14.64
CA PHE A 963 -7.48 33.81 15.40
C PHE A 963 -7.49 34.15 16.90
N LYS A 964 -8.36 35.09 17.27
CA LYS A 964 -8.61 35.50 18.66
C LYS A 964 -10.08 35.26 19.00
N PRO A 965 -10.50 33.99 19.16
CA PRO A 965 -11.88 33.68 19.51
C PRO A 965 -12.18 34.14 20.93
N ASP A 966 -13.38 34.68 21.14
CA ASP A 966 -13.84 35.23 22.42
C ASP A 966 -15.03 34.47 23.02
N THR A 967 -15.67 33.62 22.22
CA THR A 967 -16.78 32.78 22.70
C THR A 967 -16.86 31.45 21.96
N PRO A 968 -17.16 30.34 22.66
CA PRO A 968 -17.42 29.03 22.04
C PRO A 968 -18.70 29.02 21.22
N ARG A 969 -19.62 29.96 21.41
CA ARG A 969 -20.93 30.00 20.73
C ARG A 969 -20.85 30.53 19.30
N ALA A 970 -19.73 31.12 18.88
CA ALA A 970 -19.55 31.62 17.52
C ALA A 970 -18.86 30.58 16.63
N ASP A 971 -19.18 30.63 15.33
CA ASP A 971 -18.45 29.92 14.29
C ASP A 971 -17.27 30.79 13.82
N TYR A 972 -16.04 30.27 13.90
CA TYR A 972 -14.85 30.92 13.35
C TYR A 972 -14.46 30.24 12.05
N ILE A 973 -14.36 31.03 10.99
CA ILE A 973 -14.15 30.53 9.63
C ILE A 973 -12.96 31.28 9.04
N LYS A 974 -11.89 30.54 8.73
CA LYS A 974 -10.83 31.06 7.86
C LYS A 974 -11.22 30.80 6.41
N ALA A 975 -11.14 31.82 5.57
CA ALA A 975 -11.61 31.75 4.19
C ALA A 975 -10.59 32.37 3.24
N ILE A 976 -10.54 31.84 2.01
CA ILE A 976 -9.83 32.45 0.89
C ILE A 976 -10.61 33.68 0.45
N LEU A 977 -9.93 34.81 0.34
CA LEU A 977 -10.55 36.10 0.00
C LEU A 977 -10.93 36.19 -1.49
N PRO A 978 -11.86 37.12 -1.83
CA PRO A 978 -12.18 37.46 -3.22
C PRO A 978 -10.94 37.78 -4.05
N GLY A 979 -10.95 37.40 -5.32
CA GLY A 979 -9.81 37.53 -6.24
C GLY A 979 -8.84 36.33 -6.21
N GLY A 980 -9.01 35.39 -5.26
CA GLY A 980 -8.25 34.13 -5.25
C GLY A 980 -8.49 33.32 -6.53
N LEU A 981 -7.39 32.92 -7.19
CA LEU A 981 -7.42 32.18 -8.46
C LEU A 981 -6.94 30.74 -8.29
N CYS A 982 -7.78 29.79 -8.68
CA CYS A 982 -7.44 28.37 -8.75
C CYS A 982 -7.56 27.81 -10.17
N ARG A 983 -6.87 26.70 -10.44
CA ARG A 983 -6.95 25.99 -11.72
C ARG A 983 -7.10 24.50 -11.49
N PHE A 984 -7.90 23.85 -12.33
CA PHE A 984 -8.07 22.39 -12.36
C PHE A 984 -8.40 21.92 -13.78
N THR A 985 -8.33 20.61 -13.98
CA THR A 985 -8.79 19.98 -15.21
C THR A 985 -10.00 19.07 -14.96
N LEU A 986 -10.85 18.95 -15.96
CA LEU A 986 -11.94 17.99 -16.01
C LEU A 986 -11.77 17.13 -17.26
N ARG A 987 -11.65 15.82 -17.07
CA ARG A 987 -11.55 14.84 -18.16
C ARG A 987 -12.90 14.19 -18.38
N PHE A 988 -13.30 14.01 -19.63
CA PHE A 988 -14.58 13.42 -19.98
C PHE A 988 -14.48 12.49 -21.18
N TRP A 989 -15.36 11.52 -21.26
CA TRP A 989 -15.39 10.56 -22.36
C TRP A 989 -16.78 10.02 -22.64
N ASN A 990 -17.04 9.68 -23.91
CA ASN A 990 -18.27 9.06 -24.36
C ASN A 990 -19.53 9.89 -24.06
N LEU A 991 -19.42 11.22 -24.14
CA LEU A 991 -20.58 12.11 -23.97
C LEU A 991 -21.39 12.16 -25.26
N GLU A 992 -22.71 12.17 -25.12
CA GLU A 992 -23.62 12.57 -26.18
C GLU A 992 -23.57 14.10 -26.38
N LYS A 993 -24.05 14.59 -27.52
CA LYS A 993 -24.02 16.03 -27.84
C LYS A 993 -24.71 16.86 -26.76
N GLU A 994 -25.94 16.51 -26.40
CA GLU A 994 -26.71 17.25 -25.39
C GLU A 994 -26.09 17.17 -24.00
N GLU A 995 -25.45 16.03 -23.65
CA GLU A 995 -24.72 15.90 -22.38
C GLU A 995 -23.54 16.86 -22.31
N LEU A 996 -22.78 16.98 -23.41
CA LEU A 996 -21.67 17.93 -23.49
C LEU A 996 -22.16 19.39 -23.44
N GLN A 997 -23.22 19.74 -24.19
CA GLN A 997 -23.81 21.08 -24.15
C GLN A 997 -24.26 21.45 -22.73
N ARG A 998 -24.96 20.54 -22.05
CA ARG A 998 -25.43 20.74 -20.67
C ARG A 998 -24.27 20.84 -19.68
N LEU A 999 -23.25 19.98 -19.81
CA LEU A 999 -22.06 20.02 -18.95
C LEU A 999 -21.31 21.34 -19.10
N LEU A 1000 -21.07 21.79 -20.33
CA LEU A 1000 -20.37 23.05 -20.61
C LEU A 1000 -21.14 24.24 -20.02
N TRP A 1001 -22.47 24.26 -20.13
CA TRP A 1001 -23.30 25.27 -19.47
C TRP A 1001 -23.17 25.20 -17.95
N CYS A 1002 -23.27 24.01 -17.33
CA CYS A 1002 -23.13 23.85 -15.87
C CYS A 1002 -21.75 24.28 -15.34
N ILE A 1003 -20.70 24.26 -16.18
CA ILE A 1003 -19.35 24.68 -15.81
C ILE A 1003 -19.15 26.16 -16.03
N ALA A 1004 -19.38 26.67 -17.24
CA ALA A 1004 -19.06 28.06 -17.57
C ALA A 1004 -20.13 29.04 -17.08
N LEU A 1005 -21.39 28.58 -17.02
CA LEU A 1005 -22.60 29.37 -16.84
C LEU A 1005 -22.70 30.55 -17.83
N GLU A 1006 -23.86 31.21 -17.83
CA GLU A 1006 -24.05 32.45 -18.58
C GLU A 1006 -23.38 33.64 -17.88
N GLN A 1007 -23.13 34.71 -18.64
CA GLN A 1007 -22.60 35.94 -18.10
C GLN A 1007 -23.49 36.47 -16.96
N GLY A 1008 -22.86 36.86 -15.85
CA GLY A 1008 -23.56 37.36 -14.66
C GLY A 1008 -23.97 36.27 -13.66
N LEU A 1009 -23.81 34.99 -13.99
CA LEU A 1009 -24.04 33.89 -13.05
C LEU A 1009 -22.74 33.43 -12.37
N ALA A 1010 -22.87 32.76 -11.23
CA ALA A 1010 -21.76 32.13 -10.52
C ALA A 1010 -22.17 30.84 -9.82
N HIS A 1011 -21.19 30.07 -9.35
CA HIS A 1011 -21.36 28.87 -8.55
C HIS A 1011 -21.25 29.19 -7.06
N LYS A 1012 -21.78 28.28 -6.21
CA LYS A 1012 -21.76 28.45 -4.75
C LYS A 1012 -21.36 27.17 -4.02
N MET A 1013 -20.31 27.22 -3.21
CA MET A 1013 -19.79 26.06 -2.46
C MET A 1013 -19.18 26.43 -1.10
N GLY A 1014 -18.86 25.43 -0.27
CA GLY A 1014 -18.20 25.63 1.03
C GLY A 1014 -19.13 25.89 2.23
N LYS A 1015 -18.52 26.27 3.37
CA LYS A 1015 -19.20 26.61 4.63
C LYS A 1015 -19.75 28.05 4.57
N GLY A 1016 -20.85 28.31 5.28
CA GLY A 1016 -21.40 29.67 5.41
C GLY A 1016 -22.16 30.21 4.20
N ARG A 1017 -22.49 29.36 3.19
CA ARG A 1017 -23.17 29.76 1.95
C ARG A 1017 -24.40 30.65 2.17
N TYR A 1018 -25.19 30.35 3.20
CA TYR A 1018 -26.36 31.12 3.56
C TYR A 1018 -26.06 32.59 3.88
N LEU A 1019 -24.89 32.89 4.45
CA LEU A 1019 -24.49 34.21 4.94
C LEU A 1019 -23.62 35.00 3.94
N GLY A 1020 -23.68 34.65 2.65
CA GLY A 1020 -22.93 35.31 1.59
C GLY A 1020 -21.56 34.71 1.25
N PHE A 1021 -21.10 33.68 1.96
CA PHE A 1021 -19.83 33.00 1.65
C PHE A 1021 -19.90 32.14 0.38
N GLY A 1022 -18.73 31.93 -0.22
CA GLY A 1022 -18.48 30.81 -1.12
C GLY A 1022 -18.97 30.95 -2.56
N SER A 1023 -19.12 32.18 -3.05
CA SER A 1023 -19.40 32.44 -4.46
C SER A 1023 -18.12 32.30 -5.29
N LEU A 1024 -18.18 31.56 -6.40
CA LEU A 1024 -17.06 31.20 -7.25
C LEU A 1024 -17.48 31.32 -8.72
N ARG A 1025 -16.67 31.95 -9.57
CA ARG A 1025 -16.88 31.94 -11.03
C ARG A 1025 -15.91 30.97 -11.69
N LEU A 1026 -16.41 30.14 -12.60
CA LEU A 1026 -15.59 29.25 -13.40
C LEU A 1026 -15.50 29.77 -14.84
N LYS A 1027 -14.31 29.67 -15.44
CA LYS A 1027 -14.06 30.04 -16.83
C LYS A 1027 -13.29 28.93 -17.53
N LEU A 1028 -13.73 28.57 -18.73
CA LEU A 1028 -12.97 27.67 -19.60
C LEU A 1028 -11.75 28.40 -20.14
N LEU A 1029 -10.62 27.70 -20.15
CA LEU A 1029 -9.36 28.20 -20.67
C LEU A 1029 -9.14 27.70 -22.11
N PRO A 1030 -8.37 28.43 -22.95
CA PRO A 1030 -8.15 28.10 -24.37
C PRO A 1030 -7.51 26.73 -24.61
N GLU A 1031 -6.79 26.19 -23.63
CA GLU A 1031 -6.20 24.85 -23.69
C GLU A 1031 -7.22 23.70 -23.48
N SER A 1032 -8.53 23.99 -23.45
CA SER A 1032 -9.60 22.99 -23.44
C SER A 1032 -9.80 22.39 -24.84
N PHE A 1033 -9.94 21.06 -24.94
CA PHE A 1033 -10.02 20.37 -26.22
C PHE A 1033 -10.90 19.11 -26.21
N LEU A 1034 -11.46 18.79 -27.38
CA LEU A 1034 -11.98 17.48 -27.75
C LEU A 1034 -10.88 16.61 -28.35
N THR A 1035 -11.00 15.30 -28.23
CA THR A 1035 -10.01 14.34 -28.71
C THR A 1035 -10.47 13.67 -30.01
N ASP A 1036 -9.73 13.87 -31.09
CA ASP A 1036 -9.76 13.03 -32.28
C ASP A 1036 -8.80 11.85 -32.07
N TRP A 1037 -9.37 10.68 -31.79
CA TRP A 1037 -8.59 9.46 -31.54
C TRP A 1037 -7.86 8.96 -32.78
N ALA A 1038 -8.41 9.14 -33.99
CA ALA A 1038 -7.76 8.70 -35.20
C ALA A 1038 -6.52 9.55 -35.49
N ASP A 1039 -6.63 10.87 -35.37
CA ASP A 1039 -5.50 11.78 -35.55
C ASP A 1039 -4.45 11.59 -34.45
N ARG A 1040 -4.87 11.48 -33.18
CA ARG A 1040 -3.98 11.29 -32.02
C ARG A 1040 -3.01 10.12 -32.17
N TYR A 1041 -3.46 9.01 -32.77
CA TYR A 1041 -2.67 7.79 -32.96
C TYR A 1041 -2.17 7.59 -34.40
N SER A 1042 -2.34 8.59 -35.26
CA SER A 1042 -1.90 8.54 -36.66
C SER A 1042 -0.38 8.67 -36.86
N GLY A 1043 0.35 9.08 -35.81
CA GLY A 1043 1.77 9.43 -35.90
C GLY A 1043 2.06 10.74 -36.64
N LYS A 1044 1.03 11.53 -36.98
CA LYS A 1044 1.16 12.84 -37.64
C LYS A 1044 1.07 13.98 -36.61
N GLY A 1045 1.66 15.13 -36.95
CA GLY A 1045 1.58 16.37 -36.14
C GLY A 1045 2.58 16.44 -34.98
N LYS A 1046 2.45 17.49 -34.15
CA LYS A 1046 3.28 17.65 -32.94
C LYS A 1046 2.84 16.63 -31.88
N ARG A 1047 3.78 15.83 -31.38
CA ARG A 1047 3.57 14.72 -30.43
C ARG A 1047 2.65 15.09 -29.25
N ASP A 1048 2.76 16.29 -28.71
CA ASP A 1048 1.99 16.74 -27.54
C ASP A 1048 0.55 17.21 -27.86
N GLN A 1049 0.27 17.61 -29.09
CA GLN A 1049 -1.01 18.21 -29.50
C GLN A 1049 -1.80 17.37 -30.50
N ALA A 1050 -1.26 16.22 -30.92
CA ALA A 1050 -1.92 15.32 -31.87
C ALA A 1050 -3.34 14.93 -31.41
N GLY A 1051 -4.31 15.12 -32.29
CA GLY A 1051 -5.73 14.85 -32.06
C GLY A 1051 -6.43 15.80 -31.08
N GLN A 1052 -5.89 16.98 -30.77
CA GLN A 1052 -6.59 17.98 -29.96
C GLN A 1052 -7.37 18.94 -30.86
N LEU A 1053 -8.70 18.97 -30.68
CA LEU A 1053 -9.61 19.89 -31.34
C LEU A 1053 -10.05 20.96 -30.33
N PRO A 1054 -9.76 22.25 -30.54
CA PRO A 1054 -10.12 23.30 -29.58
C PRO A 1054 -11.64 23.39 -29.38
N ILE A 1055 -12.07 23.78 -28.19
CA ILE A 1055 -13.49 23.99 -27.87
C ILE A 1055 -13.80 25.49 -27.85
N SER A 1056 -14.72 25.93 -28.71
CA SER A 1056 -15.31 27.27 -28.66
C SER A 1056 -16.64 27.23 -27.91
N LEU A 1057 -16.70 27.80 -26.71
CA LEU A 1057 -17.88 27.68 -25.83
C LEU A 1057 -19.18 28.17 -26.50
N GLU A 1058 -19.12 29.23 -27.29
CA GLU A 1058 -20.28 29.82 -27.97
C GLU A 1058 -20.95 28.85 -28.96
N GLU A 1059 -20.18 27.96 -29.58
CA GLU A 1059 -20.68 26.95 -30.52
C GLU A 1059 -21.42 25.81 -29.82
N TRP A 1060 -21.19 25.64 -28.51
CA TRP A 1060 -21.72 24.53 -27.72
C TRP A 1060 -22.85 24.92 -26.76
N ILE A 1061 -22.96 26.18 -26.36
CA ILE A 1061 -24.04 26.61 -25.47
C ILE A 1061 -25.39 26.50 -26.19
N ASN A 1062 -26.28 25.69 -25.62
CA ASN A 1062 -27.65 25.56 -26.09
C ASN A 1062 -28.62 25.55 -24.89
N PRO A 1063 -29.25 26.69 -24.55
CA PRO A 1063 -30.15 26.77 -23.40
C PRO A 1063 -31.34 25.82 -23.48
N LYS A 1064 -31.73 25.35 -24.68
CA LYS A 1064 -32.86 24.44 -24.88
C LYS A 1064 -32.66 23.06 -24.23
N VAL A 1065 -31.42 22.65 -23.94
CA VAL A 1065 -31.14 21.37 -23.27
C VAL A 1065 -31.09 21.48 -21.74
N ILE A 1066 -31.31 22.69 -21.20
CA ILE A 1066 -31.25 23.00 -19.77
C ILE A 1066 -32.67 23.03 -19.18
N HIS A 1067 -32.99 22.03 -18.37
CA HIS A 1067 -34.22 22.02 -17.58
C HIS A 1067 -34.14 23.05 -16.44
N HIS A 1068 -35.28 23.64 -16.06
CA HIS A 1068 -35.37 24.69 -15.03
C HIS A 1068 -34.42 25.87 -15.27
N HIS A 1069 -34.14 26.19 -16.54
CA HIS A 1069 -33.17 27.23 -16.92
C HIS A 1069 -33.48 28.58 -16.29
N SER A 1070 -34.75 29.00 -16.27
CA SER A 1070 -35.17 30.30 -15.72
C SER A 1070 -34.95 30.40 -14.21
N GLU A 1071 -35.26 29.33 -13.48
CA GLU A 1071 -35.12 29.21 -12.04
C GLU A 1071 -33.65 29.12 -11.64
N LEU A 1072 -32.84 28.38 -12.41
CA LEU A 1072 -31.40 28.31 -12.25
C LEU A 1072 -30.74 29.68 -12.48
N ARG A 1073 -31.13 30.43 -13.51
CA ARG A 1073 -30.64 31.80 -13.74
C ARG A 1073 -30.95 32.70 -12.55
N LYS A 1074 -32.17 32.65 -12.01
CA LYS A 1074 -32.55 33.44 -10.83
C LYS A 1074 -31.79 33.01 -9.57
N ALA A 1075 -31.49 31.73 -9.41
CA ALA A 1075 -30.81 31.20 -8.24
C ALA A 1075 -29.30 31.48 -8.24
N LEU A 1076 -28.67 31.39 -9.42
CA LEU A 1076 -27.22 31.53 -9.63
C LEU A 1076 -26.81 32.96 -10.02
N ASP A 1077 -27.75 33.90 -10.01
CA ASP A 1077 -27.54 35.32 -10.29
C ASP A 1077 -26.54 35.95 -9.31
N ALA A 1078 -25.36 36.27 -9.82
CA ALA A 1078 -24.26 36.85 -9.05
C ALA A 1078 -24.23 38.38 -9.13
N GLN A 1079 -25.15 39.03 -9.84
CA GLN A 1079 -25.27 40.50 -9.85
C GLN A 1079 -25.71 41.06 -8.49
N ARG A 1080 -26.14 40.18 -7.58
CA ARG A 1080 -26.54 40.51 -6.20
C ARG A 1080 -25.36 40.68 -5.24
N ILE A 1081 -24.13 40.39 -5.67
CA ILE A 1081 -22.93 40.38 -4.82
C ILE A 1081 -22.29 41.76 -4.79
#